data_AF-A0A7S9KJZ2-F1
#
_entry.id   AF-A0A7S9KJZ2-F1
#
_cell.length_a   1.000
_cell.length_b   1.000
_cell.length_c   1.000
_cell.angle_alpha   90.00
_cell.angle_beta   90.00
_cell.angle_gamma   90.00
#
_symmetry.space_group_name_H-M   'P 1'
#
loop_
_entity.id
_entity.type
_entity.pdbx_description
1 polymer ?
#
loop_
_entity_poly.entity_id
_entity_poly.type
_entity_poly.pdbx_seq_one_letter_code
_entity_poly.pdbx_strand_id
1 'polypeptide(L)'
;MSTLPPLAPFPKASWQTHLSSVEWTALVEAWQVLCQAYLDLSDEQFSKAAGNHPSLVTFTSTFVHETAQSGSPIPGSASLLRPAFHLTSRLLRLLSPPGLLDYEFLADFARIYPKSRSATLIADLFRKNASGTVIEASLTSLKKLLTSQLDLGIKGDMRLVESRLVTLNPLLHVSPHACTLLLAGSDFFDGLIACFKVMNPPLRNAIITTMYLCITGLVESEPPKWSMLNDQLFALNSAADAHKLGPLNVNDSLVPELVTSTPLLRLLLRKAEAQNVATTSLKKRITALESFKKGPMARPKRLALRKVDKGKGKVAHDATHTEMNIHRMSQITQVQDLFPDLGAGFVSKCLDEYGDDVEQVVANLLAESLPAHLATAEKAEPLSSQMDTSCQKDLAPRSTPPPPSPPQIPSRRNVFDGDDFDLLNVDATKISFGKKPEKNADELLQDKSTAPNKAAILSALAAFDSDDDERDDTYDAADVGGAVDTMNQEADGISDGNEEVLFRAYQMQEKLFDRDAATRRNNARAKLRDDTGMTDEAIEGWAVMLARTPQQKKRLEAKYAFAGQQASWRASPAESGTEDGGEFDGGSGRGGRGGRGGRGGRFGGGGRGGRGRGRGGNVAGPTGAKETESARRNKEAHKGSRANHNRRDARAKKMARGGLAG
;
A
#
# COMPACT_ATOMS: atom_id res chain seq x y z
N MET A 1 -36.54 -35.50 34.57
CA MET A 1 -36.00 -34.52 33.60
C MET A 1 -34.57 -34.93 33.32
N SER A 2 -34.28 -35.48 32.14
CA SER A 2 -32.92 -35.87 31.77
C SER A 2 -32.08 -34.61 31.58
N THR A 3 -31.16 -34.33 32.50
CA THR A 3 -30.19 -33.25 32.38
C THR A 3 -29.21 -33.60 31.26
N LEU A 4 -29.17 -32.78 30.20
CA LEU A 4 -28.16 -32.93 29.15
C LEU A 4 -26.76 -32.75 29.75
N PRO A 5 -25.75 -33.48 29.24
CA PRO A 5 -24.39 -33.36 29.75
C PRO A 5 -23.77 -32.00 29.36
N PRO A 6 -22.87 -31.45 30.20
CA PRO A 6 -22.24 -30.16 29.94
C PRO A 6 -21.35 -30.19 28.69
N LEU A 7 -21.19 -29.05 28.02
CA LEU A 7 -20.24 -28.92 26.91
C LEU A 7 -18.82 -28.67 27.42
N ALA A 8 -17.88 -29.48 26.96
CA ALA A 8 -16.46 -29.22 27.18
C ALA A 8 -16.03 -27.93 26.44
N PRO A 9 -15.10 -27.12 26.99
CA PRO A 9 -14.57 -25.94 26.32
C PRO A 9 -13.86 -26.33 25.02
N PHE A 10 -13.86 -25.43 24.05
CA PHE A 10 -13.11 -25.63 22.82
C PHE A 10 -11.60 -25.49 23.12
N PRO A 11 -10.76 -26.45 22.69
CA PRO A 11 -9.35 -26.48 23.07
C PRO A 11 -8.57 -25.35 22.40
N LYS A 12 -7.55 -24.84 23.11
CA LYS A 12 -6.63 -23.83 22.59
C LYS A 12 -5.81 -24.38 21.43
N ALA A 13 -5.35 -23.50 20.54
CA ALA A 13 -4.49 -23.88 19.41
C ALA A 13 -3.28 -24.77 19.81
N SER A 14 -2.65 -24.53 20.96
CA SER A 14 -1.55 -25.38 21.45
C SER A 14 -1.98 -26.82 21.74
N TRP A 15 -3.18 -27.01 22.31
CA TRP A 15 -3.73 -28.33 22.62
C TRP A 15 -4.24 -29.05 21.38
N GLN A 16 -4.70 -28.32 20.37
CA GLN A 16 -5.16 -28.91 19.11
C GLN A 16 -4.03 -29.69 18.40
N THR A 17 -2.78 -29.26 18.56
CA THR A 17 -1.61 -29.96 17.96
C THR A 17 -1.30 -31.31 18.60
N HIS A 18 -1.81 -31.56 19.82
CA HIS A 18 -1.60 -32.82 20.54
C HIS A 18 -2.69 -33.86 20.29
N LEU A 19 -3.78 -33.49 19.60
CA LEU A 19 -4.89 -34.37 19.31
C LEU A 19 -4.67 -35.10 17.98
N SER A 20 -4.96 -36.41 17.96
CA SER A 20 -5.00 -37.15 16.70
C SER A 20 -6.19 -36.70 15.84
N SER A 21 -6.12 -36.95 14.53
CA SER A 21 -7.21 -36.61 13.61
C SER A 21 -8.52 -37.30 13.99
N VAL A 22 -8.45 -38.54 14.49
CA VAL A 22 -9.60 -39.34 14.92
C VAL A 22 -10.24 -38.76 16.18
N GLU A 23 -9.44 -38.42 17.19
CA GLU A 23 -9.93 -37.76 18.41
C GLU A 23 -10.55 -36.40 18.10
N TRP A 24 -9.94 -35.63 17.21
CA TRP A 24 -10.49 -34.35 16.76
C TRP A 24 -11.87 -34.50 16.11
N THR A 25 -12.02 -35.46 15.20
CA THR A 25 -13.32 -35.72 14.56
C THR A 25 -14.37 -36.17 15.57
N ALA A 26 -14.01 -37.04 16.53
CA ALA A 26 -14.93 -37.49 17.57
C ALA A 26 -15.38 -36.34 18.49
N LEU A 27 -14.47 -35.42 18.85
CA LEU A 27 -14.80 -34.23 19.64
C LEU A 27 -15.73 -33.29 18.87
N VAL A 28 -15.45 -33.04 17.58
CA VAL A 28 -16.29 -32.22 16.71
C VAL A 28 -17.71 -32.80 16.60
N GLU A 29 -17.83 -34.10 16.38
CA GLU A 29 -19.13 -34.78 16.34
C GLU A 29 -19.85 -34.70 17.69
N ALA A 30 -19.15 -34.92 18.80
CA ALA A 30 -19.71 -34.80 20.13
C ALA A 30 -20.24 -33.37 20.42
N TRP A 31 -19.46 -32.34 20.12
CA TRP A 31 -19.91 -30.95 20.26
C TRP A 31 -21.11 -30.65 19.36
N GLN A 32 -21.14 -31.19 18.14
CA GLN A 32 -22.24 -30.99 17.21
C GLN A 32 -23.54 -31.62 17.74
N VAL A 33 -23.48 -32.87 18.20
CA VAL A 33 -24.64 -33.59 18.78
C VAL A 33 -25.12 -32.88 20.04
N LEU A 34 -24.23 -32.45 20.92
CA LEU A 34 -24.60 -31.72 22.13
C LEU A 34 -25.22 -30.36 21.81
N CYS A 35 -24.63 -29.59 20.89
CA CYS A 35 -25.22 -28.32 20.45
C CYS A 35 -26.64 -28.54 19.91
N GLN A 36 -26.86 -29.56 19.09
CA GLN A 36 -28.20 -29.90 18.58
C GLN A 36 -29.17 -30.27 19.70
N ALA A 37 -28.76 -31.14 20.63
CA ALA A 37 -29.60 -31.52 21.77
C ALA A 37 -30.03 -30.31 22.62
N TYR A 38 -29.12 -29.35 22.87
CA TYR A 38 -29.46 -28.10 23.56
C TYR A 38 -30.34 -27.16 22.71
N LEU A 39 -30.19 -27.17 21.38
CA LEU A 39 -31.03 -26.38 20.48
C LEU A 39 -32.45 -26.94 20.34
N ASP A 40 -32.63 -28.25 20.52
CA ASP A 40 -33.94 -28.92 20.44
C ASP A 40 -34.80 -28.73 21.70
N LEU A 41 -34.21 -28.28 22.83
CA LEU A 41 -34.96 -27.93 24.04
C LEU A 41 -35.94 -26.77 23.79
N SER A 42 -37.01 -26.66 24.60
CA SER A 42 -37.84 -25.45 24.63
C SER A 42 -37.12 -24.27 25.31
N ASP A 43 -37.58 -23.04 25.12
CA ASP A 43 -36.91 -21.86 25.70
C ASP A 43 -36.86 -21.89 27.24
N GLU A 44 -37.90 -22.41 27.89
CA GLU A 44 -37.94 -22.58 29.35
C GLU A 44 -36.97 -23.67 29.84
N GLN A 45 -36.88 -24.78 29.12
CA GLN A 45 -35.95 -25.87 29.44
C GLN A 45 -34.52 -25.44 29.19
N PHE A 46 -34.28 -24.71 28.09
CA PHE A 46 -32.97 -24.19 27.73
C PHE A 46 -32.47 -23.16 28.75
N SER A 47 -33.30 -22.20 29.15
CA SER A 47 -32.93 -21.21 30.17
C SER A 47 -32.59 -21.85 31.52
N LYS A 48 -33.36 -22.85 31.95
CA LYS A 48 -33.04 -23.65 33.16
C LYS A 48 -31.73 -24.42 32.99
N ALA A 49 -31.52 -25.09 31.86
CA ALA A 49 -30.31 -25.87 31.61
C ALA A 49 -29.06 -24.97 31.48
N ALA A 50 -29.18 -23.82 30.83
CA ALA A 50 -28.10 -22.84 30.68
C ALA A 50 -27.77 -22.12 31.99
N GLY A 51 -28.80 -21.80 32.80
CA GLY A 51 -28.60 -21.24 34.14
C GLY A 51 -27.88 -22.19 35.09
N ASN A 52 -28.11 -23.51 34.95
CA ASN A 52 -27.46 -24.54 35.75
C ASN A 52 -26.04 -24.88 35.28
N HIS A 53 -25.65 -24.54 34.04
CA HIS A 53 -24.39 -24.96 33.45
C HIS A 53 -23.64 -23.80 32.76
N PRO A 54 -22.62 -23.20 33.42
CA PRO A 54 -21.76 -22.18 32.80
C PRO A 54 -20.97 -22.72 31.59
N SER A 55 -20.90 -24.04 31.46
CA SER A 55 -20.23 -24.76 30.37
C SER A 55 -20.65 -24.32 28.96
N LEU A 56 -21.92 -23.94 28.75
CA LEU A 56 -22.39 -23.45 27.45
C LEU A 56 -21.74 -22.11 27.09
N VAL A 57 -21.64 -21.21 28.07
CA VAL A 57 -20.99 -19.91 27.92
C VAL A 57 -19.49 -20.10 27.70
N THR A 58 -18.86 -21.00 28.45
CA THR A 58 -17.43 -21.31 28.31
C THR A 58 -17.10 -21.93 26.96
N PHE A 59 -17.89 -22.89 26.48
CA PHE A 59 -17.70 -23.48 25.16
C PHE A 59 -17.86 -22.44 24.05
N THR A 60 -18.93 -21.64 24.10
CA THR A 60 -19.18 -20.64 23.06
C THR A 60 -18.13 -19.53 23.05
N SER A 61 -17.68 -19.05 24.21
CA SER A 61 -16.61 -18.05 24.29
C SER A 61 -15.29 -18.58 23.76
N THR A 62 -14.87 -19.78 24.20
CA THR A 62 -13.61 -20.41 23.74
C THR A 62 -13.65 -20.76 22.25
N PHE A 63 -14.76 -21.29 21.75
CA PHE A 63 -14.92 -21.61 20.34
C PHE A 63 -14.79 -20.35 19.47
N VAL A 64 -15.52 -19.28 19.80
CA VAL A 64 -15.49 -18.02 19.06
C VAL A 64 -14.11 -17.37 19.13
N HIS A 65 -13.47 -17.34 20.30
CA HIS A 65 -12.15 -16.74 20.44
C HIS A 65 -11.08 -17.48 19.62
N GLU A 66 -10.98 -18.81 19.75
CA GLU A 66 -9.95 -19.61 19.06
C GLU A 66 -10.17 -19.64 17.53
N THR A 67 -11.43 -19.66 17.08
CA THR A 67 -11.75 -19.59 15.64
C THR A 67 -11.51 -18.20 15.04
N ALA A 68 -11.66 -17.13 15.84
CA ALA A 68 -11.35 -15.77 15.39
C ALA A 68 -9.85 -15.48 15.33
N GLN A 69 -9.05 -16.07 16.22
CA GLN A 69 -7.59 -15.92 16.26
C GLN A 69 -6.87 -16.69 15.15
N SER A 70 -7.39 -17.86 14.76
CA SER A 70 -6.81 -18.67 13.68
C SER A 70 -6.94 -18.05 12.29
N GLY A 71 -7.81 -17.04 12.10
CA GLY A 71 -7.98 -16.28 10.85
C GLY A 71 -8.59 -17.07 9.68
N SER A 72 -8.70 -18.39 9.83
CA SER A 72 -9.29 -19.37 8.93
C SER A 72 -10.08 -20.37 9.78
N PRO A 73 -11.22 -20.91 9.31
CA PRO A 73 -11.87 -22.01 10.02
C PRO A 73 -10.85 -23.15 10.21
N ILE A 74 -10.70 -23.58 11.46
CA ILE A 74 -9.78 -24.67 11.82
C ILE A 74 -10.21 -25.91 11.01
N PRO A 75 -9.27 -26.60 10.33
CA PRO A 75 -9.60 -27.77 9.53
C PRO A 75 -10.41 -28.79 10.35
N GLY A 76 -11.54 -29.23 9.81
CA GLY A 76 -12.44 -30.19 10.46
C GLY A 76 -13.46 -29.60 11.43
N SER A 77 -13.36 -28.33 11.87
CA SER A 77 -14.36 -27.73 12.78
C SER A 77 -15.40 -26.84 12.10
N ALA A 78 -15.32 -26.67 10.77
CA ALA A 78 -16.25 -25.82 10.00
C ALA A 78 -17.73 -26.24 10.16
N SER A 79 -18.00 -27.52 10.43
CA SER A 79 -19.34 -28.04 10.72
C SER A 79 -19.95 -27.43 11.99
N LEU A 80 -19.12 -27.01 12.96
CA LEU A 80 -19.56 -26.42 14.23
C LEU A 80 -19.94 -24.94 14.12
N LEU A 81 -19.54 -24.24 13.06
CA LEU A 81 -19.85 -22.81 12.90
C LEU A 81 -21.36 -22.55 12.96
N ARG A 82 -22.17 -23.38 12.29
CA ARG A 82 -23.63 -23.19 12.27
C ARG A 82 -24.27 -23.55 13.63
N PRO A 83 -24.03 -24.73 14.24
CA PRO A 83 -24.53 -25.04 15.58
C PRO A 83 -24.10 -24.01 16.63
N ALA A 84 -22.82 -23.61 16.65
CA ALA A 84 -22.30 -22.62 17.58
C ALA A 84 -22.96 -21.24 17.39
N PHE A 85 -23.21 -20.81 16.14
CA PHE A 85 -23.97 -19.59 15.87
C PHE A 85 -25.39 -19.64 16.44
N HIS A 86 -26.11 -20.75 16.24
CA HIS A 86 -27.46 -20.88 16.77
C HIS A 86 -27.47 -20.93 18.31
N LEU A 87 -26.50 -21.64 18.91
CA LEU A 87 -26.37 -21.75 20.36
C LEU A 87 -26.06 -20.38 21.00
N THR A 88 -25.04 -19.68 20.50
CA THR A 88 -24.70 -18.30 20.92
C THR A 88 -25.88 -17.36 20.73
N SER A 89 -26.56 -17.43 19.58
CA SER A 89 -27.72 -16.59 19.31
C SER A 89 -28.84 -16.82 20.33
N ARG A 90 -29.09 -18.06 20.71
CA ARG A 90 -30.10 -18.42 21.70
C ARG A 90 -29.70 -17.95 23.10
N LEU A 91 -28.44 -18.16 23.51
CA LEU A 91 -27.89 -17.67 24.78
C LEU A 91 -28.02 -16.15 24.91
N LEU A 92 -27.62 -15.42 23.87
CA LEU A 92 -27.68 -13.96 23.84
C LEU A 92 -29.12 -13.43 23.85
N ARG A 93 -30.06 -14.13 23.20
CA ARG A 93 -31.47 -13.71 23.15
C ARG A 93 -32.23 -13.97 24.45
N LEU A 94 -32.00 -15.11 25.10
CA LEU A 94 -32.77 -15.53 26.27
C LEU A 94 -32.13 -15.13 27.60
N LEU A 95 -30.80 -15.28 27.75
CA LEU A 95 -30.11 -15.08 29.02
C LEU A 95 -29.20 -13.86 29.04
N SER A 96 -28.65 -13.45 27.89
CA SER A 96 -27.69 -12.34 27.75
C SER A 96 -26.57 -12.37 28.82
N PRO A 97 -25.81 -13.47 28.91
CA PRO A 97 -24.80 -13.65 29.96
C PRO A 97 -23.66 -12.63 29.80
N PRO A 98 -23.15 -12.01 30.89
CA PRO A 98 -22.22 -10.89 30.82
C PRO A 98 -20.92 -11.22 30.08
N GLY A 99 -20.38 -12.43 30.24
CA GLY A 99 -19.15 -12.86 29.55
C GLY A 99 -19.28 -12.98 28.01
N LEU A 100 -20.50 -12.92 27.44
CA LEU A 100 -20.73 -12.85 25.99
C LEU A 100 -21.15 -11.45 25.54
N LEU A 101 -21.19 -10.47 26.44
CA LEU A 101 -21.53 -9.07 26.15
C LEU A 101 -20.28 -8.19 26.06
N ASP A 102 -19.10 -8.71 26.41
CA ASP A 102 -17.85 -7.99 26.28
C ASP A 102 -17.51 -7.68 24.82
N TYR A 103 -16.86 -6.53 24.60
CA TYR A 103 -16.51 -6.09 23.25
C TYR A 103 -15.60 -7.10 22.52
N GLU A 104 -14.70 -7.79 23.26
CA GLU A 104 -13.76 -8.77 22.68
C GLU A 104 -14.52 -9.93 22.05
N PHE A 105 -15.44 -10.54 22.81
CA PHE A 105 -16.27 -11.63 22.31
C PHE A 105 -17.14 -11.18 21.14
N LEU A 106 -17.79 -10.01 21.23
CA LEU A 106 -18.64 -9.50 20.16
C LEU A 106 -17.85 -9.20 18.88
N ALA A 107 -16.61 -8.76 19.01
CA ALA A 107 -15.75 -8.49 17.86
C ALA A 107 -15.23 -9.77 17.20
N ASP A 108 -14.85 -10.77 18.00
CA ASP A 108 -14.50 -12.10 17.50
C ASP A 108 -15.71 -12.77 16.82
N PHE A 109 -16.89 -12.66 17.42
CA PHE A 109 -18.15 -13.13 16.84
C PHE A 109 -18.45 -12.44 15.49
N ALA A 110 -18.24 -11.12 15.41
CA ALA A 110 -18.40 -10.35 14.18
C ALA A 110 -17.36 -10.68 13.11
N ARG A 111 -16.16 -11.16 13.50
CA ARG A 111 -15.11 -11.59 12.58
C ARG A 111 -15.43 -12.93 11.91
N ILE A 112 -16.01 -13.87 12.65
CA ILE A 112 -16.30 -15.22 12.16
C ILE A 112 -17.57 -15.28 11.32
N TYR A 113 -18.62 -14.58 11.75
CA TYR A 113 -19.95 -14.72 11.16
C TYR A 113 -20.29 -13.57 10.19
N PRO A 114 -21.04 -13.85 9.10
CA PRO A 114 -21.36 -12.84 8.11
C PRO A 114 -22.22 -11.72 8.69
N LYS A 115 -21.93 -10.47 8.27
CA LYS A 115 -22.64 -9.25 8.68
C LYS A 115 -24.16 -9.37 8.61
N SER A 116 -24.71 -10.08 7.62
CA SER A 116 -26.17 -10.23 7.45
C SER A 116 -26.87 -10.89 8.64
N ARG A 117 -26.18 -11.75 9.39
CA ARG A 117 -26.74 -12.46 10.55
C ARG A 117 -26.27 -11.88 11.87
N SER A 118 -25.00 -11.46 11.94
CA SER A 118 -24.42 -10.87 13.16
C SER A 118 -24.94 -9.46 13.42
N ALA A 119 -25.21 -8.64 12.39
CA ALA A 119 -25.66 -7.25 12.57
C ALA A 119 -27.02 -7.16 13.25
N THR A 120 -27.99 -7.97 12.85
CA THR A 120 -29.34 -7.97 13.44
C THR A 120 -29.29 -8.39 14.90
N LEU A 121 -28.55 -9.47 15.19
CA LEU A 121 -28.41 -9.96 16.55
C LEU A 121 -27.72 -8.95 17.47
N ILE A 122 -26.61 -8.35 17.04
CA ILE A 122 -25.88 -7.36 17.84
C ILE A 122 -26.74 -6.10 18.02
N ALA A 123 -27.45 -5.65 16.98
CA ALA A 123 -28.36 -4.50 17.09
C ALA A 123 -29.46 -4.74 18.13
N ASP A 124 -30.04 -5.94 18.19
CA ASP A 124 -31.04 -6.30 19.20
C ASP A 124 -30.46 -6.24 20.63
N LEU A 125 -29.19 -6.62 20.81
CA LEU A 125 -28.51 -6.53 22.12
C LEU A 125 -28.28 -5.09 22.58
N PHE A 126 -27.94 -4.18 21.66
CA PHE A 126 -27.82 -2.75 21.95
C PHE A 126 -29.17 -2.11 22.28
N ARG A 127 -30.29 -2.60 21.70
CA ARG A 127 -31.64 -2.09 21.99
C ARG A 127 -32.17 -2.53 23.36
N LYS A 128 -31.70 -3.65 23.88
CA LYS A 128 -32.09 -4.15 25.21
C LYS A 128 -31.31 -3.39 26.29
N ASN A 129 -32.00 -2.62 27.13
CA ASN A 129 -31.38 -1.76 28.15
C ASN A 129 -30.37 -2.49 29.07
N ALA A 130 -30.68 -3.71 29.51
CA ALA A 130 -29.81 -4.45 30.44
C ALA A 130 -28.50 -4.93 29.78
N SER A 131 -28.56 -5.44 28.55
CA SER A 131 -27.35 -5.88 27.82
C SER A 131 -26.61 -4.71 27.18
N GLY A 132 -27.34 -3.72 26.70
CA GLY A 132 -26.79 -2.51 26.07
C GLY A 132 -25.88 -1.74 27.02
N THR A 133 -26.28 -1.55 28.28
CA THR A 133 -25.46 -0.84 29.27
C THR A 133 -24.14 -1.55 29.57
N VAL A 134 -24.14 -2.89 29.61
CA VAL A 134 -22.92 -3.70 29.81
C VAL A 134 -21.98 -3.57 28.60
N ILE A 135 -22.53 -3.66 27.38
CA ILE A 135 -21.75 -3.49 26.14
C ILE A 135 -21.18 -2.06 26.06
N GLU A 136 -21.99 -1.06 26.39
CA GLU A 136 -21.57 0.35 26.41
C GLU A 136 -20.47 0.60 27.43
N ALA A 137 -20.57 0.03 28.64
CA ALA A 137 -19.53 0.14 29.66
C ALA A 137 -18.21 -0.50 29.18
N SER A 138 -18.30 -1.67 28.56
CA SER A 138 -17.18 -2.41 27.95
C SER A 138 -16.50 -1.62 26.82
N LEU A 139 -17.27 -1.02 25.91
CA LEU A 139 -16.74 -0.17 24.84
C LEU A 139 -16.19 1.16 25.35
N THR A 140 -16.80 1.73 26.39
CA THR A 140 -16.35 3.00 26.98
C THR A 140 -15.03 2.82 27.74
N SER A 141 -14.83 1.70 28.43
CA SER A 141 -13.55 1.39 29.07
C SER A 141 -12.44 1.20 28.03
N LEU A 142 -12.72 0.48 26.94
CA LEU A 142 -11.80 0.36 25.81
C LEU A 142 -11.48 1.72 25.19
N LYS A 143 -12.49 2.55 24.93
CA LYS A 143 -12.30 3.89 24.37
C LYS A 143 -11.39 4.73 25.24
N LYS A 144 -11.62 4.77 26.57
CA LYS A 144 -10.76 5.50 27.51
C LYS A 144 -9.32 5.00 27.47
N LEU A 145 -9.12 3.68 27.42
CA LEU A 145 -7.79 3.08 27.30
C LEU A 145 -7.12 3.52 25.99
N LEU A 146 -7.82 3.38 24.86
CA LEU A 146 -7.30 3.77 23.55
C LEU A 146 -6.97 5.25 23.48
N THR A 147 -7.88 6.14 23.89
CA THR A 147 -7.63 7.59 23.92
C THR A 147 -6.41 7.92 24.76
N SER A 148 -6.29 7.36 25.97
CA SER A 148 -5.12 7.58 26.83
C SER A 148 -3.80 7.12 26.16
N GLN A 149 -3.79 5.99 25.46
CA GLN A 149 -2.58 5.51 24.78
C GLN A 149 -2.28 6.31 23.49
N LEU A 150 -3.32 6.76 22.78
CA LEU A 150 -3.19 7.61 21.59
C LEU A 150 -2.63 8.98 21.96
N ASP A 151 -3.06 9.57 23.08
CA ASP A 151 -2.59 10.86 23.58
C ASP A 151 -1.11 10.82 24.01
N LEU A 152 -0.64 9.66 24.52
CA LEU A 152 0.78 9.46 24.85
C LEU A 152 1.67 9.35 23.60
N GLY A 153 1.09 9.10 22.42
CA GLY A 153 1.84 8.99 21.15
C GLY A 153 2.98 7.98 21.25
N ILE A 154 4.20 8.38 20.90
CA ILE A 154 5.41 7.50 20.96
C ILE A 154 5.65 6.92 22.36
N LYS A 155 5.23 7.62 23.42
CA LYS A 155 5.42 7.16 24.81
C LYS A 155 4.39 6.11 25.23
N GLY A 156 3.34 5.89 24.45
CA GLY A 156 2.31 4.89 24.69
C GLY A 156 2.63 3.53 24.07
N ASP A 157 1.84 2.52 24.40
CA ASP A 157 1.95 1.18 23.82
C ASP A 157 1.23 1.09 22.46
N MET A 158 1.96 1.44 21.39
CA MET A 158 1.43 1.43 20.02
C MET A 158 1.02 0.04 19.54
N ARG A 159 1.65 -1.03 20.04
CA ARG A 159 1.29 -2.42 19.68
C ARG A 159 -0.03 -2.81 20.32
N LEU A 160 -0.25 -2.41 21.57
CA LEU A 160 -1.54 -2.58 22.21
C LEU A 160 -2.62 -1.85 21.42
N VAL A 161 -2.42 -0.57 21.08
CA VAL A 161 -3.40 0.20 20.27
C VAL A 161 -3.71 -0.51 18.95
N GLU A 162 -2.68 -0.95 18.23
CA GLU A 162 -2.83 -1.71 16.98
C GLU A 162 -3.68 -2.97 17.18
N SER A 163 -3.31 -3.83 18.14
CA SER A 163 -4.02 -5.08 18.40
C SER A 163 -5.49 -4.84 18.77
N ARG A 164 -5.77 -3.84 19.61
CA ARG A 164 -7.13 -3.50 20.04
C ARG A 164 -7.97 -2.93 18.90
N LEU A 165 -7.40 -2.06 18.06
CA LEU A 165 -8.10 -1.53 16.88
C LEU A 165 -8.41 -2.63 15.85
N VAL A 166 -7.46 -3.52 15.59
CA VAL A 166 -7.64 -4.66 14.66
C VAL A 166 -8.73 -5.61 15.18
N THR A 167 -8.76 -5.88 16.49
CA THR A 167 -9.83 -6.67 17.10
C THR A 167 -11.17 -5.95 17.04
N LEU A 168 -11.21 -4.64 17.25
CA LEU A 168 -12.45 -3.84 17.26
C LEU A 168 -13.09 -3.66 15.87
N ASN A 169 -12.29 -3.60 14.81
CA ASN A 169 -12.76 -3.30 13.44
C ASN A 169 -13.92 -4.20 12.93
N PRO A 170 -13.88 -5.53 13.08
CA PRO A 170 -15.02 -6.40 12.76
C PRO A 170 -16.33 -5.98 13.45
N LEU A 171 -16.29 -5.60 14.73
CA LEU A 171 -17.46 -5.14 15.47
C LEU A 171 -18.01 -3.84 14.88
N LEU A 172 -17.13 -2.89 14.52
CA LEU A 172 -17.52 -1.62 13.91
C LEU A 172 -18.15 -1.80 12.53
N HIS A 173 -17.63 -2.74 11.74
CA HIS A 173 -18.21 -3.07 10.45
C HIS A 173 -19.65 -3.63 10.56
N VAL A 174 -19.94 -4.34 11.65
CA VAL A 174 -21.24 -5.00 11.88
C VAL A 174 -22.23 -4.12 12.66
N SER A 175 -21.76 -3.29 13.60
CA SER A 175 -22.60 -2.48 14.50
C SER A 175 -22.42 -0.96 14.30
N PRO A 176 -23.40 -0.28 13.68
CA PRO A 176 -23.47 1.17 13.65
C PRO A 176 -23.57 1.85 15.03
N HIS A 177 -24.13 1.13 16.02
CA HIS A 177 -24.27 1.64 17.39
C HIS A 177 -22.89 1.78 18.05
N ALA A 178 -22.02 0.77 17.90
CA ALA A 178 -20.64 0.82 18.37
C ALA A 178 -19.86 1.98 17.72
N CYS A 179 -20.06 2.23 16.42
CA CYS A 179 -19.46 3.36 15.72
C CYS A 179 -19.88 4.71 16.31
N THR A 180 -21.16 4.85 16.67
CA THR A 180 -21.63 6.09 17.31
C THR A 180 -20.95 6.27 18.67
N LEU A 181 -20.93 5.24 19.51
CA LEU A 181 -20.37 5.34 20.86
C LEU A 181 -18.88 5.71 20.84
N LEU A 182 -18.12 5.15 19.91
CA LEU A 182 -16.71 5.51 19.73
C LEU A 182 -16.54 6.96 19.26
N LEU A 183 -17.38 7.43 18.33
CA LEU A 183 -17.34 8.81 17.83
C LEU A 183 -18.09 9.82 18.73
N ALA A 184 -18.66 9.39 19.85
CA ALA A 184 -19.32 10.29 20.79
C ALA A 184 -18.27 11.15 21.52
N GLY A 185 -18.21 12.44 21.22
CA GLY A 185 -17.09 13.31 21.63
C GLY A 185 -15.91 13.23 20.65
N SER A 186 -15.01 14.21 20.72
CA SER A 186 -13.91 14.34 19.74
C SER A 186 -12.61 13.67 20.18
N ASP A 187 -12.39 13.41 21.47
CA ASP A 187 -11.10 12.94 22.03
C ASP A 187 -10.53 11.71 21.31
N PHE A 188 -11.35 10.67 21.09
CA PHE A 188 -10.89 9.47 20.39
C PHE A 188 -10.53 9.75 18.93
N PHE A 189 -11.33 10.58 18.25
CA PHE A 189 -11.12 10.93 16.86
C PHE A 189 -9.87 11.81 16.67
N ASP A 190 -9.70 12.80 17.54
CA ASP A 190 -8.55 13.69 17.57
C ASP A 190 -7.27 12.91 17.91
N GLY A 191 -7.35 11.97 18.86
CA GLY A 191 -6.26 11.05 19.20
C GLY A 191 -5.81 10.19 18.02
N LEU A 192 -6.74 9.67 17.19
CA LEU A 192 -6.40 8.94 15.97
C LEU A 192 -5.66 9.82 14.95
N ILE A 193 -6.07 11.08 14.78
CA ILE A 193 -5.42 12.04 13.88
C ILE A 193 -4.03 12.43 14.38
N ALA A 194 -3.91 12.72 15.68
CA ALA A 194 -2.67 13.13 16.31
C ALA A 194 -1.63 12.00 16.28
N CYS A 195 -2.05 10.79 16.66
CA CYS A 195 -1.19 9.61 16.66
C CYS A 195 -0.67 9.29 15.25
N PHE A 196 -1.47 9.49 14.21
CA PHE A 196 -1.14 9.17 12.81
C PHE A 196 0.21 9.70 12.31
N LYS A 197 0.65 10.83 12.85
CA LYS A 197 1.92 11.46 12.46
C LYS A 197 3.15 10.67 12.90
N VAL A 198 3.06 9.87 13.97
CA VAL A 198 4.24 9.39 14.71
C VAL A 198 4.22 7.88 14.94
N MET A 199 3.72 7.11 13.97
CA MET A 199 3.47 5.67 14.12
C MET A 199 4.21 4.76 13.14
N ASN A 200 4.26 3.49 13.50
CA ASN A 200 4.72 2.40 12.64
C ASN A 200 3.73 2.11 11.48
N PRO A 201 4.21 1.52 10.36
CA PRO A 201 3.35 1.20 9.21
C PRO A 201 2.11 0.32 9.46
N PRO A 202 2.10 -0.69 10.35
CA PRO A 202 0.90 -1.53 10.51
C PRO A 202 -0.25 -0.83 11.25
N LEU A 203 0.05 0.00 12.27
CA LEU A 203 -0.96 0.80 12.98
C LEU A 203 -1.69 1.78 12.06
N ARG A 204 -0.99 2.30 11.05
CA ARG A 204 -1.53 3.17 10.00
C ARG A 204 -2.77 2.56 9.34
N ASN A 205 -2.67 1.30 8.92
CA ASN A 205 -3.77 0.57 8.28
C ASN A 205 -4.93 0.32 9.24
N ALA A 206 -4.63 -0.01 10.50
CA ALA A 206 -5.64 -0.23 11.53
C ALA A 206 -6.47 1.04 11.74
N ILE A 207 -5.81 2.19 11.89
CA ILE A 207 -6.46 3.49 12.12
C ILE A 207 -7.28 3.95 10.91
N ILE A 208 -6.74 3.82 9.69
CA ILE A 208 -7.49 4.15 8.47
C ILE A 208 -8.75 3.29 8.38
N THR A 209 -8.63 2.00 8.68
CA THR A 209 -9.77 1.06 8.68
C THR A 209 -10.79 1.44 9.75
N THR A 210 -10.35 1.70 10.98
CA THR A 210 -11.23 2.14 12.08
C THR A 210 -11.95 3.43 11.72
N MET A 211 -11.23 4.44 11.21
CA MET A 211 -11.79 5.72 10.81
C MET A 211 -12.84 5.56 9.71
N TYR A 212 -12.51 4.80 8.67
CA TYR A 212 -13.45 4.48 7.59
C TYR A 212 -14.70 3.77 8.11
N LEU A 213 -14.56 2.76 8.97
CA LEU A 213 -15.69 2.00 9.52
C LEU A 213 -16.57 2.85 10.44
N CYS A 214 -15.96 3.67 11.30
CA CYS A 214 -16.69 4.58 12.18
C CYS A 214 -17.53 5.59 11.38
N ILE A 215 -16.93 6.24 10.37
CA ILE A 215 -17.64 7.23 9.53
C ILE A 215 -18.73 6.56 8.68
N THR A 216 -18.45 5.40 8.08
CA THR A 216 -19.45 4.66 7.30
C THR A 216 -20.60 4.15 8.17
N GLY A 217 -20.30 3.72 9.40
CA GLY A 217 -21.29 3.32 10.40
C GLY A 217 -22.31 4.41 10.75
N LEU A 218 -21.91 5.69 10.74
CA LEU A 218 -22.86 6.81 10.98
C LEU A 218 -23.91 6.98 9.88
N VAL A 219 -23.56 6.57 8.66
CA VAL A 219 -24.46 6.63 7.50
C VAL A 219 -25.32 5.39 7.40
N GLU A 220 -24.84 4.26 7.91
CA GLU A 220 -25.58 3.00 8.00
C GLU A 220 -26.48 2.91 9.24
N SER A 221 -26.35 3.82 10.21
CA SER A 221 -27.24 3.83 11.38
C SER A 221 -28.67 4.19 11.01
N GLU A 222 -29.63 3.65 11.76
CA GLU A 222 -31.05 3.99 11.65
C GLU A 222 -31.53 4.61 12.97
N PRO A 223 -31.84 5.91 13.03
CA PRO A 223 -31.70 6.91 11.96
C PRO A 223 -30.22 7.28 11.67
N PRO A 224 -29.91 7.77 10.46
CA PRO A 224 -28.55 8.17 10.08
C PRO A 224 -28.12 9.44 10.80
N LYS A 225 -26.89 9.46 11.33
CA LYS A 225 -26.37 10.55 12.18
C LYS A 225 -25.61 11.60 11.37
N TRP A 226 -26.33 12.28 10.48
CA TRP A 226 -25.78 13.28 9.56
C TRP A 226 -25.16 14.50 10.25
N SER A 227 -25.70 14.95 11.39
CA SER A 227 -25.13 16.07 12.17
C SER A 227 -23.73 15.73 12.66
N MET A 228 -23.60 14.61 13.37
CA MET A 228 -22.33 14.12 13.88
C MET A 228 -21.35 13.84 12.74
N LEU A 229 -21.80 13.23 11.64
CA LEU A 229 -20.97 13.05 10.44
C LEU A 229 -20.42 14.38 9.91
N ASN A 230 -21.26 15.40 9.84
CA ASN A 230 -20.87 16.71 9.34
C ASN A 230 -19.81 17.36 10.24
N ASP A 231 -19.90 17.18 11.55
CA ASP A 231 -18.91 17.64 12.52
C ASP A 231 -17.57 16.90 12.35
N GLN A 232 -17.61 15.57 12.20
CA GLN A 232 -16.41 14.77 11.92
C GLN A 232 -15.74 15.16 10.58
N LEU A 233 -16.53 15.43 9.54
CA LEU A 233 -16.01 15.92 8.25
C LEU A 233 -15.40 17.33 8.35
N PHE A 234 -15.91 18.18 9.25
CA PHE A 234 -15.31 19.48 9.52
C PHE A 234 -13.95 19.31 10.21
N ALA A 235 -13.87 18.44 11.22
CA ALA A 235 -12.62 18.12 11.89
C ALA A 235 -11.57 17.55 10.93
N LEU A 236 -11.95 16.63 10.01
CA LEU A 236 -11.04 16.14 8.96
C LEU A 236 -10.53 17.26 8.05
N ASN A 237 -11.41 18.17 7.60
CA ASN A 237 -10.97 19.29 6.76
C ASN A 237 -10.00 20.21 7.50
N SER A 238 -10.30 20.56 8.76
CA SER A 238 -9.42 21.36 9.61
C SER A 238 -8.05 20.71 9.79
N ALA A 239 -8.02 19.40 10.05
CA ALA A 239 -6.77 18.63 10.17
C ALA A 239 -5.97 18.57 8.85
N ALA A 240 -6.67 18.46 7.71
CA ALA A 240 -6.04 18.45 6.38
C ALA A 240 -5.46 19.82 6.01
N ASP A 241 -6.18 20.91 6.31
CA ASP A 241 -5.72 22.28 6.09
C ASP A 241 -4.51 22.61 6.98
N ALA A 242 -4.56 22.22 8.27
CA ALA A 242 -3.43 22.37 9.19
C ALA A 242 -2.19 21.62 8.70
N HIS A 243 -2.36 20.43 8.12
CA HIS A 243 -1.27 19.67 7.53
C HIS A 243 -0.71 20.33 6.25
N LYS A 244 -1.57 20.96 5.43
CA LYS A 244 -1.15 21.67 4.23
C LYS A 244 -0.32 22.93 4.55
N LEU A 245 -0.59 23.56 5.69
CA LEU A 245 0.12 24.75 6.17
C LEU A 245 1.40 24.43 6.96
N GLY A 246 1.53 23.20 7.47
CA GLY A 246 2.68 22.79 8.29
C GLY A 246 3.86 22.24 7.47
N PRO A 247 5.10 22.27 8.03
CA PRO A 247 6.29 21.67 7.43
C PRO A 247 6.32 20.13 7.56
N LEU A 248 5.16 19.47 7.42
CA LEU A 248 5.00 18.03 7.66
C LEU A 248 5.08 17.25 6.35
N ASN A 249 5.64 16.03 6.42
CA ASN A 249 5.76 15.16 5.24
C ASN A 249 4.36 14.83 4.73
N VAL A 250 4.17 14.76 3.40
CA VAL A 250 2.88 14.42 2.75
C VAL A 250 2.30 13.09 3.25
N ASN A 251 3.15 12.25 3.85
CA ASN A 251 2.78 10.96 4.43
C ASN A 251 2.37 10.98 5.89
N ASP A 252 2.46 12.11 6.60
CA ASP A 252 2.16 12.17 8.04
C ASP A 252 0.70 12.53 8.32
N SER A 253 -0.08 12.80 7.27
CA SER A 253 -1.51 13.11 7.37
C SER A 253 -2.40 11.90 7.14
N LEU A 254 -3.33 11.69 8.07
CA LEU A 254 -4.38 10.67 7.98
C LEU A 254 -5.34 10.92 6.82
N VAL A 255 -5.68 12.19 6.56
CA VAL A 255 -6.79 12.56 5.67
C VAL A 255 -6.50 12.25 4.19
N PRO A 256 -5.35 12.64 3.60
CA PRO A 256 -4.99 12.29 2.23
C PRO A 256 -5.02 10.79 1.97
N GLU A 257 -4.54 9.99 2.91
CA GLU A 257 -4.50 8.55 2.74
C GLU A 257 -5.85 7.88 2.96
N LEU A 258 -6.64 8.32 3.95
CA LEU A 258 -8.01 7.87 4.14
C LEU A 258 -8.82 8.08 2.86
N VAL A 259 -8.72 9.26 2.25
CA VAL A 259 -9.47 9.61 1.04
C VAL A 259 -8.94 8.88 -0.21
N THR A 260 -7.64 8.56 -0.25
CA THR A 260 -7.02 7.86 -1.40
C THR A 260 -7.24 6.35 -1.34
N SER A 261 -7.05 5.75 -0.16
CA SER A 261 -7.12 4.29 0.05
C SER A 261 -8.56 3.77 0.10
N THR A 262 -9.53 4.61 0.48
CA THR A 262 -10.93 4.20 0.67
C THR A 262 -11.90 4.90 -0.29
N PRO A 263 -13.05 4.27 -0.63
CA PRO A 263 -14.09 4.92 -1.43
C PRO A 263 -14.98 5.88 -0.61
N LEU A 264 -14.54 6.33 0.56
CA LEU A 264 -15.34 7.05 1.57
C LEU A 264 -16.17 8.18 0.97
N LEU A 265 -15.53 9.14 0.30
CA LEU A 265 -16.21 10.33 -0.23
C LEU A 265 -17.30 10.00 -1.25
N ARG A 266 -17.06 8.99 -2.11
CA ARG A 266 -18.06 8.52 -3.08
C ARG A 266 -19.24 7.84 -2.39
N LEU A 267 -18.99 7.07 -1.34
CA LEU A 267 -20.02 6.41 -0.55
C LEU A 267 -20.89 7.44 0.18
N LEU A 268 -20.27 8.43 0.82
CA LEU A 268 -20.96 9.51 1.54
C LEU A 268 -21.87 10.31 0.61
N LEU A 269 -21.37 10.73 -0.56
CA LEU A 269 -22.15 11.49 -1.52
C LEU A 269 -23.35 10.69 -2.04
N ARG A 270 -23.14 9.43 -2.44
CA ARG A 270 -24.21 8.56 -2.93
C ARG A 270 -25.31 8.34 -1.88
N LYS A 271 -24.92 8.12 -0.62
CA LYS A 271 -25.87 7.90 0.48
C LYS A 271 -26.62 9.18 0.86
N ALA A 272 -25.95 10.32 0.87
CA ALA A 272 -26.57 11.62 1.14
C ALA A 272 -27.61 11.97 0.07
N GLU A 273 -27.31 11.69 -1.20
CA GLU A 273 -28.24 11.92 -2.31
C GLU A 273 -29.42 10.95 -2.27
N ALA A 274 -29.20 9.67 -1.97
CA ALA A 274 -30.28 8.70 -1.83
C ALA A 274 -31.28 9.04 -0.73
N GLN A 275 -30.83 9.71 0.34
CA GLN A 275 -31.68 10.13 1.47
C GLN A 275 -32.15 11.58 1.35
N ASN A 276 -31.84 12.30 0.27
CA ASN A 276 -32.13 13.72 0.07
C ASN A 276 -31.56 14.65 1.18
N VAL A 277 -30.51 14.22 1.90
CA VAL A 277 -29.83 15.00 2.96
C VAL A 277 -28.55 15.67 2.44
N ALA A 278 -28.32 15.65 1.12
CA ALA A 278 -27.14 16.21 0.49
C ALA A 278 -27.17 17.74 0.44
N THR A 279 -26.98 18.38 1.60
CA THR A 279 -26.88 19.83 1.74
C THR A 279 -25.69 20.37 0.93
N THR A 280 -25.80 21.63 0.49
CA THR A 280 -24.73 22.30 -0.26
C THR A 280 -23.43 22.39 0.55
N SER A 281 -23.53 22.55 1.87
CA SER A 281 -22.38 22.55 2.79
C SER A 281 -21.70 21.18 2.87
N LEU A 282 -22.45 20.09 2.95
CA LEU A 282 -21.90 18.73 2.93
C LEU A 282 -21.16 18.45 1.60
N LYS A 283 -21.78 18.78 0.46
CA LYS A 283 -21.14 18.62 -0.85
C LYS A 283 -19.84 19.41 -0.95
N LYS A 284 -19.82 20.66 -0.48
CA LYS A 284 -18.61 21.50 -0.44
C LYS A 284 -17.50 20.88 0.42
N ARG A 285 -17.82 20.37 1.60
CA ARG A 285 -16.85 19.69 2.49
C ARG A 285 -16.29 18.41 1.87
N ILE A 286 -17.12 17.62 1.19
CA ILE A 286 -16.68 16.44 0.45
C ILE A 286 -15.74 16.85 -0.69
N THR A 287 -16.09 17.86 -1.48
CA THR A 287 -15.23 18.34 -2.58
C THR A 287 -13.90 18.92 -2.09
N ALA A 288 -13.89 19.56 -0.91
CA ALA A 288 -12.65 20.03 -0.29
C ALA A 288 -11.72 18.85 0.04
N LEU A 289 -12.26 17.79 0.68
CA LEU A 289 -11.53 16.56 0.97
C LEU A 289 -11.02 15.84 -0.30
N GLU A 290 -11.71 15.94 -1.43
CA GLU A 290 -11.25 15.35 -2.70
C GLU A 290 -9.95 15.95 -3.21
N SER A 291 -9.68 17.23 -2.92
CA SER A 291 -8.44 17.90 -3.33
C SER A 291 -7.20 17.35 -2.63
N PHE A 292 -7.37 16.61 -1.53
CA PHE A 292 -6.30 15.98 -0.77
C PHE A 292 -5.99 14.54 -1.22
N LYS A 293 -6.62 14.03 -2.30
CA LYS A 293 -6.25 12.72 -2.85
C LYS A 293 -4.80 12.73 -3.32
N LYS A 294 -3.99 11.78 -2.82
CA LYS A 294 -2.68 11.48 -3.39
C LYS A 294 -2.89 10.95 -4.81
N GLY A 295 -1.92 11.19 -5.71
CA GLY A 295 -1.95 10.72 -7.10
C GLY A 295 -2.23 9.21 -7.20
N PRO A 296 -2.52 8.66 -8.40
CA PRO A 296 -3.02 7.30 -8.55
C PRO A 296 -2.04 6.27 -7.95
N MET A 297 -2.27 5.91 -6.69
CA MET A 297 -1.68 4.73 -6.06
C MET A 297 -2.15 3.53 -6.89
N ALA A 298 -1.21 2.82 -7.51
CA ALA A 298 -1.49 1.64 -8.32
C ALA A 298 -2.23 0.62 -7.45
N ARG A 299 -3.56 0.62 -7.56
CA ARG A 299 -4.42 -0.32 -6.84
C ARG A 299 -4.12 -1.70 -7.42
N PRO A 300 -3.70 -2.70 -6.62
CA PRO A 300 -3.68 -4.06 -7.10
C PRO A 300 -5.10 -4.39 -7.59
N LYS A 301 -5.21 -4.76 -8.87
CA LYS A 301 -6.49 -5.09 -9.49
C LYS A 301 -7.13 -6.18 -8.62
N ARG A 302 -8.28 -5.87 -8.00
CA ARG A 302 -9.10 -6.89 -7.35
C ARG A 302 -9.41 -7.94 -8.41
N LEU A 303 -8.89 -9.16 -8.24
CA LEU A 303 -9.31 -10.31 -9.01
C LEU A 303 -10.83 -10.42 -8.80
N ALA A 304 -11.59 -10.10 -9.83
CA ALA A 304 -13.02 -10.25 -9.81
C ALA A 304 -13.29 -11.75 -9.62
N LEU A 305 -13.87 -12.11 -8.48
CA LEU A 305 -14.37 -13.45 -8.23
C LEU A 305 -15.31 -13.80 -9.40
N ARG A 306 -14.85 -14.67 -10.31
CA ARG A 306 -15.70 -15.18 -11.39
C ARG A 306 -16.88 -15.88 -10.70
N LYS A 307 -18.10 -15.50 -11.09
CA LYS A 307 -19.30 -16.29 -10.76
C LYS A 307 -19.02 -17.73 -11.16
N VAL A 308 -19.01 -18.61 -10.18
CA VAL A 308 -18.94 -20.05 -10.40
C VAL A 308 -20.22 -20.45 -11.11
N ASP A 309 -20.10 -20.71 -12.41
CA ASP A 309 -21.14 -21.39 -13.17
C ASP A 309 -21.08 -22.87 -12.79
N LYS A 310 -22.19 -23.41 -12.30
CA LYS A 310 -22.29 -24.81 -11.90
C LYS A 310 -22.47 -25.65 -13.17
N GLY A 311 -21.37 -26.14 -13.73
CA GLY A 311 -21.41 -27.11 -14.83
C GLY A 311 -20.09 -27.86 -14.95
N LYS A 312 -20.16 -29.20 -14.93
CA LYS A 312 -19.04 -30.12 -15.18
C LYS A 312 -18.42 -29.83 -16.55
N GLY A 313 -17.18 -29.34 -16.57
CA GLY A 313 -16.38 -29.17 -17.78
C GLY A 313 -14.89 -29.38 -17.48
N LYS A 314 -14.23 -30.19 -18.32
CA LYS A 314 -12.79 -30.53 -18.27
C LYS A 314 -11.91 -29.28 -18.18
N VAL A 315 -10.82 -29.38 -17.41
CA VAL A 315 -9.77 -28.36 -17.28
C VAL A 315 -9.15 -28.08 -18.66
N ALA A 316 -9.09 -26.80 -19.04
CA ALA A 316 -8.64 -26.32 -20.33
C ALA A 316 -7.09 -26.30 -20.43
N HIS A 317 -6.58 -26.89 -21.51
CA HIS A 317 -5.18 -26.93 -21.95
C HIS A 317 -4.71 -25.61 -22.61
N ASP A 318 -5.37 -24.48 -22.28
CA ASP A 318 -5.35 -23.26 -23.09
C ASP A 318 -4.32 -22.20 -22.62
N ALA A 319 -3.84 -22.32 -21.38
CA ALA A 319 -2.82 -21.41 -20.84
C ALA A 319 -1.40 -21.76 -21.37
N THR A 320 -1.09 -23.04 -21.54
CA THR A 320 0.20 -23.48 -22.09
C THR A 320 0.28 -23.25 -23.59
N HIS A 321 -0.83 -23.46 -24.32
CA HIS A 321 -0.87 -23.28 -25.77
C HIS A 321 -0.77 -21.81 -26.20
N THR A 322 -1.19 -20.88 -25.35
CA THR A 322 -1.05 -19.43 -25.58
C THR A 322 0.37 -18.95 -25.33
N GLU A 323 1.05 -19.43 -24.28
CA GLU A 323 2.47 -19.13 -24.03
C GLU A 323 3.39 -19.72 -25.13
N MET A 324 3.13 -20.96 -25.57
CA MET A 324 3.86 -21.60 -26.69
C MET A 324 3.68 -20.83 -28.01
N ASN A 325 2.47 -20.34 -28.29
CA ASN A 325 2.21 -19.53 -29.49
C ASN A 325 2.91 -18.15 -29.46
N ILE A 326 3.09 -17.55 -28.28
CA ILE A 326 3.80 -16.26 -28.15
C ILE A 326 5.30 -16.45 -28.40
N HIS A 327 5.90 -17.48 -27.81
CA HIS A 327 7.31 -17.81 -28.02
C HIS A 327 7.62 -18.07 -29.50
N ARG A 328 6.77 -18.87 -30.15
CA ARG A 328 6.92 -19.21 -31.56
C ARG A 328 6.76 -18.00 -32.49
N MET A 329 5.84 -17.10 -32.20
CA MET A 329 5.67 -15.86 -32.98
C MET A 329 6.89 -14.94 -32.85
N SER A 330 7.54 -14.92 -31.67
CA SER A 330 8.79 -14.18 -31.46
C SER A 330 9.92 -14.70 -32.33
N GLN A 331 10.11 -16.01 -32.39
CA GLN A 331 11.15 -16.64 -33.21
C GLN A 331 10.91 -16.44 -34.71
N ILE A 332 9.65 -16.53 -35.16
CA ILE A 332 9.29 -16.26 -36.54
C ILE A 332 9.63 -14.81 -36.93
N THR A 333 9.34 -13.85 -36.04
CA THR A 333 9.64 -12.44 -36.27
C THR A 333 11.16 -12.19 -36.37
N GLN A 334 11.97 -12.85 -35.54
CA GLN A 334 13.44 -12.74 -35.58
C GLN A 334 14.03 -13.19 -36.92
N VAL A 335 13.54 -14.31 -37.49
CA VAL A 335 13.98 -14.75 -38.82
C VAL A 335 13.48 -13.80 -39.92
N GLN A 336 12.26 -13.28 -39.81
CA GLN A 336 11.69 -12.35 -40.78
C GLN A 336 12.35 -10.96 -40.77
N ASP A 337 12.90 -10.51 -39.64
CA ASP A 337 13.67 -9.26 -39.57
C ASP A 337 14.94 -9.33 -40.44
N LEU A 338 15.54 -10.52 -40.59
CA LEU A 338 16.68 -10.76 -41.47
C LEU A 338 16.26 -11.07 -42.92
N PHE A 339 15.13 -11.77 -43.09
CA PHE A 339 14.60 -12.19 -44.38
C PHE A 339 13.13 -11.76 -44.54
N PRO A 340 12.87 -10.48 -44.86
CA PRO A 340 11.49 -9.95 -44.93
C PRO A 340 10.66 -10.56 -46.05
N ASP A 341 11.30 -11.19 -47.03
CA ASP A 341 10.65 -11.84 -48.18
C ASP A 341 10.10 -13.23 -47.84
N LEU A 342 10.42 -13.79 -46.66
CA LEU A 342 9.93 -15.10 -46.23
C LEU A 342 8.58 -14.99 -45.53
N GLY A 343 7.64 -15.81 -45.99
CA GLY A 343 6.32 -15.98 -45.38
C GLY A 343 6.43 -16.62 -44.00
N ALA A 344 5.62 -16.13 -43.07
CA ALA A 344 5.65 -16.58 -41.67
C ALA A 344 5.30 -18.07 -41.53
N GLY A 345 4.50 -18.63 -42.46
CA GLY A 345 4.19 -20.06 -42.51
C GLY A 345 5.34 -20.93 -43.03
N PHE A 346 6.18 -20.38 -43.91
CA PHE A 346 7.41 -21.04 -44.33
C PHE A 346 8.44 -21.09 -43.21
N VAL A 347 8.64 -19.95 -42.51
CA VAL A 347 9.54 -19.87 -41.35
C VAL A 347 9.08 -20.82 -40.23
N SER A 348 7.76 -20.94 -39.99
CA SER A 348 7.25 -21.86 -38.97
C SER A 348 7.55 -23.33 -39.27
N LYS A 349 7.55 -23.73 -40.55
CA LYS A 349 7.93 -25.10 -40.97
C LYS A 349 9.42 -25.35 -40.85
N CYS A 350 10.25 -24.33 -41.09
CA CYS A 350 11.68 -24.42 -40.85
C CYS A 350 11.98 -24.58 -39.35
N LEU A 351 11.32 -23.81 -38.48
CA LEU A 351 11.47 -23.95 -37.03
C LEU A 351 11.02 -25.32 -36.52
N ASP A 352 9.97 -25.93 -37.10
CA ASP A 352 9.57 -27.30 -36.74
C ASP A 352 10.68 -28.33 -37.06
N GLU A 353 11.36 -28.19 -38.19
CA GLU A 353 12.39 -29.14 -38.65
C GLU A 353 13.69 -29.01 -37.84
N TYR A 354 14.06 -27.79 -37.45
CA TYR A 354 15.28 -27.49 -36.69
C TYR A 354 15.06 -27.34 -35.18
N GLY A 355 13.90 -27.76 -34.65
CA GLY A 355 13.62 -27.82 -33.22
C GLY A 355 13.57 -26.45 -32.52
N ASP A 356 12.95 -25.46 -33.16
CA ASP A 356 12.82 -24.07 -32.70
C ASP A 356 14.18 -23.32 -32.55
N ASP A 357 15.26 -23.78 -33.19
CA ASP A 357 16.56 -23.10 -33.23
C ASP A 357 16.66 -22.09 -34.39
N VAL A 358 16.60 -20.80 -34.05
CA VAL A 358 16.64 -19.68 -35.00
C VAL A 358 17.97 -19.61 -35.74
N GLU A 359 19.09 -19.86 -35.07
CA GLU A 359 20.43 -19.71 -35.65
C GLU A 359 20.68 -20.78 -36.73
N GLN A 360 20.23 -22.01 -36.48
CA GLN A 360 20.31 -23.08 -37.47
C GLN A 360 19.42 -22.83 -38.68
N VAL A 361 18.22 -22.28 -38.47
CA VAL A 361 17.34 -21.86 -39.59
C VAL A 361 18.02 -20.79 -40.43
N VAL A 362 18.57 -19.75 -39.79
CA VAL A 362 19.27 -18.65 -40.48
C VAL A 362 20.52 -19.15 -41.22
N ALA A 363 21.34 -19.98 -40.58
CA ALA A 363 22.56 -20.53 -41.19
C ALA A 363 22.26 -21.39 -42.42
N ASN A 364 21.25 -22.26 -42.34
CA ASN A 364 20.86 -23.14 -43.46
C ASN A 364 20.15 -22.37 -44.58
N LEU A 365 19.49 -21.26 -44.26
CA LEU A 365 18.87 -20.38 -45.24
C LEU A 365 19.91 -19.52 -45.98
N LEU A 366 20.97 -19.08 -45.30
CA LEU A 366 22.13 -18.41 -45.92
C LEU A 366 23.00 -19.35 -46.75
N ALA A 367 23.16 -20.59 -46.30
CA ALA A 367 23.97 -21.60 -46.99
C ALA A 367 23.22 -22.30 -48.14
N GLU A 368 21.94 -21.95 -48.39
CA GLU A 368 21.03 -22.62 -49.33
C GLU A 368 20.94 -24.16 -49.14
N SER A 369 21.23 -24.64 -47.93
CA SER A 369 21.32 -26.06 -47.59
C SER A 369 20.04 -26.58 -46.92
N LEU A 370 18.88 -26.15 -47.43
CA LEU A 370 17.59 -26.58 -46.92
C LEU A 370 17.25 -28.00 -47.42
N PRO A 371 16.64 -28.87 -46.57
CA PRO A 371 16.12 -30.17 -46.98
C PRO A 371 15.21 -30.07 -48.21
N ALA A 372 15.24 -31.07 -49.09
CA ALA A 372 14.51 -31.05 -50.36
C ALA A 372 12.99 -30.80 -50.21
N HIS A 373 12.40 -31.19 -49.07
CA HIS A 373 10.99 -30.97 -48.76
C HIS A 373 10.66 -29.51 -48.35
N LEU A 374 11.64 -28.74 -47.87
CA LEU A 374 11.52 -27.30 -47.59
C LEU A 374 11.97 -26.44 -48.78
N ALA A 375 12.94 -26.90 -49.56
CA ALA A 375 13.39 -26.20 -50.78
C ALA A 375 12.30 -26.11 -51.87
N THR A 376 11.36 -27.06 -51.88
CA THR A 376 10.22 -27.11 -52.82
C THR A 376 8.98 -26.38 -52.27
N ALA A 377 8.99 -25.97 -51.00
CA ALA A 377 7.85 -25.29 -50.37
C ALA A 377 7.77 -23.81 -50.80
N GLU A 378 6.56 -23.24 -50.76
CA GLU A 378 6.31 -21.87 -51.20
C GLU A 378 6.89 -20.87 -50.18
N LYS A 379 7.97 -20.16 -50.56
CA LYS A 379 8.70 -19.24 -49.67
C LYS A 379 7.86 -18.09 -49.12
N ALA A 380 6.77 -17.72 -49.80
CA ALA A 380 5.87 -16.64 -49.41
C ALA A 380 4.61 -17.12 -48.67
N GLU A 381 4.56 -18.38 -48.23
CA GLU A 381 3.37 -18.95 -47.60
C GLU A 381 2.99 -18.19 -46.30
N PRO A 382 1.79 -17.57 -46.23
CA PRO A 382 1.33 -16.89 -45.04
C PRO A 382 0.97 -17.91 -43.95
N LEU A 383 1.11 -17.51 -42.69
CA LEU A 383 0.79 -18.35 -41.53
C LEU A 383 -0.73 -18.63 -41.52
N SER A 384 -1.14 -19.83 -41.94
CA SER A 384 -2.55 -20.22 -41.93
C SER A 384 -2.98 -20.48 -40.48
N SER A 385 -3.74 -19.54 -39.92
CA SER A 385 -4.48 -19.73 -38.67
C SER A 385 -5.54 -20.82 -38.88
N GLN A 386 -5.20 -22.08 -38.65
CA GLN A 386 -6.20 -23.15 -38.55
C GLN A 386 -7.00 -22.97 -37.25
N MET A 387 -7.98 -22.06 -37.30
CA MET A 387 -9.26 -22.27 -36.67
C MET A 387 -10.20 -22.83 -37.72
N ASP A 388 -10.26 -24.15 -37.84
CA ASP A 388 -11.31 -24.83 -38.60
C ASP A 388 -11.98 -25.91 -37.73
N THR A 389 -13.06 -25.50 -37.08
CA THR A 389 -14.24 -26.34 -36.92
C THR A 389 -14.79 -26.69 -38.30
N SER A 390 -14.56 -27.91 -38.80
CA SER A 390 -15.64 -28.69 -39.45
C SER A 390 -15.25 -30.15 -39.75
N CYS A 391 -16.31 -30.97 -39.74
CA CYS A 391 -16.51 -32.27 -40.37
C CYS A 391 -16.19 -33.55 -39.60
N GLN A 392 -17.26 -34.33 -39.45
CA GLN A 392 -17.34 -35.67 -38.90
C GLN A 392 -16.68 -36.71 -39.81
N LYS A 393 -16.21 -37.81 -39.20
CA LYS A 393 -16.52 -39.17 -39.68
C LYS A 393 -16.37 -40.20 -38.56
N ASP A 394 -17.40 -41.02 -38.52
CA ASP A 394 -17.67 -42.27 -37.83
C ASP A 394 -16.47 -43.23 -37.70
N LEU A 395 -16.23 -43.80 -36.51
CA LEU A 395 -15.61 -45.14 -36.30
C LEU A 395 -15.71 -45.58 -34.83
N ALA A 396 -16.13 -46.84 -34.67
CA ALA A 396 -16.60 -47.59 -33.49
C ALA A 396 -15.72 -47.61 -32.22
N PRO A 397 -16.27 -48.01 -31.05
CA PRO A 397 -15.53 -48.07 -29.78
C PRO A 397 -14.65 -49.32 -29.74
N ARG A 398 -13.35 -49.15 -29.47
CA ARG A 398 -12.46 -50.26 -29.09
C ARG A 398 -11.72 -49.97 -27.80
N SER A 399 -11.50 -51.08 -27.09
CA SER A 399 -11.10 -51.24 -25.70
C SER A 399 -9.77 -50.63 -25.29
N THR A 400 -9.70 -50.36 -23.98
CA THR A 400 -8.56 -49.95 -23.16
C THR A 400 -7.24 -50.69 -23.39
N PRO A 401 -6.11 -49.96 -23.42
CA PRO A 401 -4.81 -50.42 -22.89
C PRO A 401 -4.34 -49.56 -21.68
N PRO A 402 -3.33 -50.03 -20.90
CA PRO A 402 -3.02 -49.58 -19.53
C PRO A 402 -2.30 -48.21 -19.47
N PRO A 403 -2.23 -47.55 -18.29
CA PRO A 403 -1.70 -46.19 -18.18
C PRO A 403 -0.17 -46.15 -18.34
N PRO A 404 0.39 -45.21 -19.13
CA PRO A 404 1.78 -44.83 -18.99
C PRO A 404 1.95 -43.87 -17.79
N SER A 405 3.10 -44.00 -17.14
CA SER A 405 3.62 -43.21 -16.02
C SER A 405 3.40 -41.69 -16.13
N PRO A 406 3.21 -40.97 -15.01
CA PRO A 406 3.03 -39.52 -15.03
C PRO A 406 4.28 -38.80 -15.57
N PRO A 407 4.13 -37.76 -16.41
CA PRO A 407 5.24 -36.96 -16.91
C PRO A 407 5.87 -36.14 -15.77
N GLN A 408 7.19 -36.24 -15.63
CA GLN A 408 7.99 -35.45 -14.69
C GLN A 408 7.89 -33.96 -15.07
N ILE A 409 7.24 -33.18 -14.20
CA ILE A 409 7.37 -31.73 -14.18
C ILE A 409 8.80 -31.42 -13.69
N PRO A 410 9.55 -30.48 -14.31
CA PRO A 410 10.87 -30.09 -13.80
C PRO A 410 10.72 -29.53 -12.38
N SER A 411 11.18 -30.29 -11.38
CA SER A 411 11.28 -29.79 -10.02
C SER A 411 12.38 -28.73 -9.98
N ARG A 412 12.07 -27.54 -9.45
CA ARG A 412 13.09 -26.51 -9.19
C ARG A 412 14.09 -27.08 -8.18
N ARG A 413 15.35 -27.26 -8.61
CA ARG A 413 16.43 -27.74 -7.76
C ARG A 413 17.18 -26.58 -7.12
N ASN A 414 17.44 -26.65 -5.83
CA ASN A 414 18.32 -25.73 -5.10
C ASN A 414 19.79 -26.17 -5.23
N VAL A 415 20.73 -25.27 -4.91
CA VAL A 415 22.19 -25.50 -4.93
C VAL A 415 22.62 -26.60 -3.95
N PHE A 416 21.78 -26.90 -2.95
CA PHE A 416 22.01 -27.95 -1.95
C PHE A 416 21.30 -29.28 -2.28
N ASP A 417 20.55 -29.35 -3.40
CA ASP A 417 19.82 -30.57 -3.76
C ASP A 417 20.77 -31.62 -4.35
N GLY A 418 20.88 -32.77 -3.67
CA GLY A 418 21.81 -33.86 -4.01
C GLY A 418 23.21 -33.71 -3.43
N ASP A 419 23.41 -32.86 -2.42
CA ASP A 419 24.62 -32.89 -1.61
C ASP A 419 24.63 -34.08 -0.63
N ASP A 420 25.78 -34.35 0.00
CA ASP A 420 25.91 -35.49 0.92
C ASP A 420 24.91 -35.40 2.08
N PHE A 421 24.50 -34.19 2.48
CA PHE A 421 23.55 -33.97 3.57
C PHE A 421 22.11 -34.28 3.15
N ASP A 422 21.72 -33.89 1.94
CA ASP A 422 20.43 -34.21 1.31
C ASP A 422 20.30 -35.72 1.00
N LEU A 423 21.42 -36.36 0.64
CA LEU A 423 21.52 -37.82 0.46
C LEU A 423 21.66 -38.60 1.78
N LEU A 424 21.64 -37.92 2.94
CA LEU A 424 21.81 -38.50 4.28
C LEU A 424 23.11 -39.32 4.45
N ASN A 425 24.14 -39.00 3.68
CA ASN A 425 25.43 -39.70 3.64
C ASN A 425 26.54 -38.98 4.43
N VAL A 426 26.16 -38.16 5.43
CA VAL A 426 27.10 -37.36 6.24
C VAL A 426 27.44 -38.07 7.55
N ASP A 427 28.74 -38.14 7.85
CA ASP A 427 29.26 -38.62 9.14
C ASP A 427 28.70 -37.80 10.30
N ALA A 428 28.22 -38.47 11.35
CA ALA A 428 27.62 -37.84 12.54
C ALA A 428 28.53 -36.82 13.24
N THR A 429 29.85 -36.87 13.03
CA THR A 429 30.82 -35.91 13.57
C THR A 429 30.78 -34.54 12.89
N LYS A 430 30.22 -34.45 11.69
CA LYS A 430 30.03 -33.20 10.93
C LYS A 430 28.67 -32.54 11.21
N ILE A 431 27.80 -33.24 11.94
CA ILE A 431 26.45 -32.81 12.28
C ILE A 431 26.46 -32.20 13.69
N SER A 432 26.11 -30.92 13.81
CA SER A 432 26.02 -30.22 15.09
C SER A 432 24.60 -29.73 15.34
N PHE A 433 24.03 -30.07 16.50
CA PHE A 433 22.74 -29.52 16.94
C PHE A 433 22.96 -28.24 17.76
N GLY A 434 22.42 -27.11 17.30
CA GLY A 434 22.51 -25.82 17.99
C GLY A 434 23.68 -24.94 17.53
N LYS A 435 24.05 -23.96 18.37
CA LYS A 435 25.19 -23.06 18.08
C LYS A 435 26.48 -23.87 18.11
N LYS A 436 27.23 -23.88 17.01
CA LYS A 436 28.56 -24.49 16.95
C LYS A 436 29.46 -23.83 18.01
N PRO A 437 30.24 -24.61 18.80
CA PRO A 437 31.22 -24.03 19.71
C PRO A 437 32.22 -23.18 18.91
N GLU A 438 32.62 -22.02 19.46
CA GLU A 438 33.53 -21.09 18.80
C GLU A 438 34.84 -21.81 18.47
N LYS A 439 35.15 -21.93 17.17
CA LYS A 439 36.44 -22.43 16.71
C LYS A 439 37.49 -21.34 16.89
N ASN A 440 38.71 -21.73 17.29
CA ASN A 440 39.83 -20.81 17.42
C ASN A 440 40.16 -20.17 16.06
N ALA A 441 40.57 -18.89 16.06
CA ALA A 441 40.87 -18.14 14.83
C ALA A 441 41.90 -18.85 13.93
N ASP A 442 42.89 -19.53 14.53
CA ASP A 442 43.90 -20.30 13.79
C ASP A 442 43.32 -21.54 13.09
N GLU A 443 42.28 -22.16 13.66
CA GLU A 443 41.61 -23.33 13.10
C GLU A 443 40.72 -22.94 11.92
N LEU A 444 40.12 -21.74 11.96
CA LEU A 444 39.37 -21.15 10.85
C LEU A 444 40.29 -20.74 9.68
N LEU A 445 41.53 -20.31 9.95
CA LEU A 445 42.49 -19.94 8.91
C LEU A 445 43.12 -21.15 8.21
N GLN A 446 43.18 -22.30 8.88
CA GLN A 446 43.66 -23.55 8.28
C GLN A 446 42.59 -24.24 7.41
N ASP A 447 41.31 -23.93 7.64
CA ASP A 447 40.18 -24.49 6.89
C ASP A 447 40.03 -23.84 5.51
N LYS A 448 40.80 -24.34 4.54
CA LYS A 448 40.79 -23.88 3.14
C LYS A 448 39.61 -24.40 2.31
N SER A 449 38.68 -25.17 2.89
CA SER A 449 37.53 -25.73 2.14
C SER A 449 36.58 -24.65 1.61
N THR A 450 36.56 -23.49 2.26
CA THR A 450 35.71 -22.34 1.91
C THR A 450 36.50 -21.25 1.16
N ALA A 451 37.80 -21.46 0.93
CA ALA A 451 38.61 -20.50 0.19
C ALA A 451 38.17 -20.50 -1.28
N PRO A 452 37.86 -19.33 -1.85
CA PRO A 452 37.41 -19.27 -3.25
C PRO A 452 38.53 -19.80 -4.15
N ASN A 453 38.17 -20.72 -5.05
CA ASN A 453 39.12 -21.32 -5.99
C ASN A 453 39.82 -20.20 -6.78
N LYS A 454 41.14 -20.07 -6.60
CA LYS A 454 41.95 -19.06 -7.32
C LYS A 454 41.73 -19.11 -8.83
N ALA A 455 41.48 -20.29 -9.38
CA ALA A 455 41.15 -20.48 -10.79
C ALA A 455 39.81 -19.84 -11.19
N ALA A 456 38.78 -19.90 -10.34
CA ALA A 456 37.49 -19.27 -10.61
C ALA A 456 37.56 -17.74 -10.52
N ILE A 457 38.35 -17.21 -9.58
CA ILE A 457 38.61 -15.77 -9.49
C ILE A 457 39.41 -15.29 -10.72
N LEU A 458 40.45 -16.02 -11.12
CA LEU A 458 41.23 -15.68 -12.32
C LEU A 458 40.42 -15.82 -13.61
N SER A 459 39.52 -16.80 -13.70
CA SER A 459 38.60 -16.94 -14.84
C SER A 459 37.56 -15.83 -14.88
N ALA A 460 37.04 -15.40 -13.71
CA ALA A 460 36.12 -14.27 -13.64
C ALA A 460 36.82 -12.95 -14.00
N LEU A 461 38.08 -12.77 -13.59
CA LEU A 461 38.89 -11.61 -13.98
C LEU A 461 39.28 -11.64 -15.46
N ALA A 462 39.50 -12.81 -16.05
CA ALA A 462 39.78 -12.94 -17.49
C ALA A 462 38.53 -12.75 -18.36
N ALA A 463 37.33 -13.02 -17.80
CA ALA A 463 36.05 -12.72 -18.44
C ALA A 463 35.61 -11.25 -18.24
N PHE A 464 36.32 -10.49 -17.40
CA PHE A 464 36.20 -9.04 -17.33
C PHE A 464 37.06 -8.44 -18.46
N ASP A 465 36.44 -8.23 -19.60
CA ASP A 465 37.03 -7.45 -20.69
C ASP A 465 37.04 -5.97 -20.26
N SER A 466 38.23 -5.37 -20.14
CA SER A 466 38.39 -3.99 -19.69
C SER A 466 38.25 -2.98 -20.84
N ASP A 467 37.82 -3.42 -22.02
CA ASP A 467 37.66 -2.61 -23.24
C ASP A 467 36.20 -2.62 -23.77
N ASP A 468 35.27 -3.26 -23.05
CA ASP A 468 33.81 -3.25 -23.32
C ASP A 468 33.07 -2.34 -22.34
N ASP A 469 33.69 -1.20 -22.03
CA ASP A 469 33.11 -0.09 -21.29
C ASP A 469 32.70 1.04 -22.26
N GLU A 470 31.67 0.76 -23.07
CA GLU A 470 30.87 1.84 -23.65
C GLU A 470 30.36 2.71 -22.50
N ARG A 471 30.99 3.89 -22.37
CA ARG A 471 30.71 4.86 -21.32
C ARG A 471 29.25 5.30 -21.41
N ASP A 472 28.42 4.82 -20.49
CA ASP A 472 27.02 5.21 -20.33
C ASP A 472 26.92 6.72 -20.04
N ASP A 473 26.63 7.50 -21.08
CA ASP A 473 26.51 8.96 -21.05
C ASP A 473 25.19 9.44 -20.43
N THR A 474 24.34 8.52 -19.93
CA THR A 474 23.11 8.80 -19.19
C THR A 474 23.34 9.68 -17.95
N TYR A 475 24.56 9.67 -17.40
CA TYR A 475 24.95 10.48 -16.23
C TYR A 475 26.02 11.54 -16.50
N ASP A 476 26.37 11.81 -17.76
CA ASP A 476 27.22 12.96 -18.13
C ASP A 476 26.47 14.30 -18.08
N ALA A 477 25.24 14.30 -17.54
CA ALA A 477 24.48 15.51 -17.19
C ALA A 477 25.07 16.29 -15.99
N ALA A 478 26.33 16.04 -15.61
CA ALA A 478 27.04 16.80 -14.60
C ALA A 478 27.77 18.05 -15.16
N ASP A 479 27.74 18.31 -16.48
CA ASP A 479 28.08 19.65 -17.02
C ASP A 479 26.85 20.58 -17.07
N VAL A 480 26.12 20.63 -15.94
CA VAL A 480 25.10 21.63 -15.66
C VAL A 480 25.74 22.66 -14.73
N GLY A 481 26.53 23.55 -15.31
CA GLY A 481 26.91 24.78 -14.65
C GLY A 481 25.67 25.63 -14.37
N GLY A 482 25.36 25.85 -13.08
CA GLY A 482 24.53 26.98 -12.66
C GLY A 482 23.47 26.67 -11.60
N ALA A 483 23.88 26.73 -10.34
CA ALA A 483 23.11 27.15 -9.16
C ALA A 483 21.68 26.59 -8.99
N VAL A 484 21.58 25.41 -8.40
CA VAL A 484 20.42 25.03 -7.55
C VAL A 484 20.91 24.14 -6.41
N ASP A 485 20.85 24.67 -5.19
CA ASP A 485 21.02 23.95 -3.93
C ASP A 485 20.12 22.71 -3.90
N THR A 486 20.71 21.54 -4.14
CA THR A 486 20.03 20.27 -3.97
C THR A 486 20.48 19.71 -2.63
N MET A 487 19.74 20.06 -1.57
CA MET A 487 19.83 19.39 -0.27
C MET A 487 19.51 17.90 -0.47
N ASN A 488 20.54 17.07 -0.49
CA ASN A 488 20.43 15.64 -0.24
C ASN A 488 21.22 15.34 1.04
N GLN A 489 20.50 15.28 2.17
CA GLN A 489 21.00 14.80 3.46
C GLN A 489 19.95 13.84 4.04
N GLU A 490 19.79 12.69 3.39
CA GLU A 490 19.10 11.53 3.97
C GLU A 490 20.06 10.82 4.94
N ALA A 491 20.22 11.34 6.16
CA ALA A 491 20.73 10.59 7.32
C ALA A 491 20.55 11.26 8.70
N ASP A 492 20.07 12.51 8.82
CA ASP A 492 20.45 13.35 9.98
C ASP A 492 19.32 13.80 10.94
N GLY A 493 18.16 13.14 10.94
CA GLY A 493 17.03 13.54 11.80
C GLY A 493 17.27 13.43 13.33
N ILE A 494 18.31 12.72 13.77
CA ILE A 494 18.73 12.60 15.17
C ILE A 494 19.93 13.52 15.48
N SER A 495 20.60 14.03 14.44
CA SER A 495 21.84 14.79 14.56
C SER A 495 21.60 16.28 14.77
N ASP A 496 20.55 16.87 14.17
CA ASP A 496 20.36 18.34 14.13
C ASP A 496 20.23 18.99 15.54
N GLY A 497 19.68 18.26 16.52
CA GLY A 497 19.59 18.73 17.92
C GLY A 497 20.92 18.63 18.69
N ASN A 498 21.71 17.60 18.43
CA ASN A 498 23.05 17.45 19.00
C ASN A 498 24.06 18.36 18.30
N GLU A 499 23.87 18.60 17.00
CA GLU A 499 24.71 19.45 16.15
C GLU A 499 24.71 20.90 16.64
N GLU A 500 23.56 21.42 17.10
CA GLU A 500 23.47 22.76 17.70
C GLU A 500 24.28 22.87 19.02
N VAL A 501 24.13 21.89 19.93
CA VAL A 501 24.81 21.87 21.23
C VAL A 501 26.32 21.73 21.04
N LEU A 502 26.75 20.83 20.15
CA LEU A 502 28.15 20.61 19.80
C LEU A 502 28.76 21.85 19.14
N PHE A 503 28.05 22.50 18.24
CA PHE A 503 28.52 23.69 17.54
C PHE A 503 28.65 24.92 18.46
N ARG A 504 27.69 25.14 19.37
CA ARG A 504 27.81 26.19 20.40
C ARG A 504 28.99 25.92 21.34
N ALA A 505 29.16 24.67 21.78
CA ALA A 505 30.29 24.30 22.63
C ALA A 505 31.64 24.46 21.90
N TYR A 506 31.69 24.12 20.61
CA TYR A 506 32.88 24.28 19.76
C TYR A 506 33.26 25.76 19.55
N GLN A 507 32.27 26.65 19.37
CA GLN A 507 32.51 28.10 19.30
C GLN A 507 33.02 28.68 20.62
N MET A 508 32.48 28.20 21.75
CA MET A 508 32.85 28.72 23.08
C MET A 508 34.22 28.20 23.54
N GLN A 509 34.49 26.91 23.35
CA GLN A 509 35.70 26.24 23.86
C GLN A 509 36.12 25.08 22.95
N GLU A 510 36.93 25.37 21.92
CA GLU A 510 37.47 24.38 20.99
C GLU A 510 38.28 23.27 21.69
N LYS A 511 39.03 23.62 22.75
CA LYS A 511 39.86 22.69 23.55
C LYS A 511 39.05 21.60 24.28
N LEU A 512 37.72 21.73 24.35
CA LEU A 512 36.85 20.73 24.96
C LEU A 512 36.71 19.46 24.08
N PHE A 513 37.21 19.52 22.85
CA PHE A 513 37.16 18.44 21.85
C PHE A 513 38.49 17.72 21.65
N ASP A 514 39.53 18.07 22.42
CA ASP A 514 40.84 17.42 22.36
C ASP A 514 40.79 15.98 22.91
N ARG A 515 41.62 15.10 22.33
CA ARG A 515 41.66 13.65 22.59
C ARG A 515 42.38 13.27 23.89
N ASP A 516 42.68 14.24 24.76
CA ASP A 516 43.47 14.06 25.96
C ASP A 516 42.68 13.39 27.09
N ALA A 517 43.36 12.56 27.90
CA ALA A 517 42.72 11.90 29.04
C ALA A 517 42.21 12.89 30.11
N ALA A 518 42.83 14.07 30.20
CA ALA A 518 42.42 15.14 31.12
C ALA A 518 41.15 15.86 30.65
N THR A 519 40.98 16.07 29.34
CA THR A 519 39.77 16.70 28.76
C THR A 519 38.58 15.74 28.80
N ARG A 520 38.79 14.44 28.54
CA ARG A 520 37.74 13.40 28.67
C ARG A 520 37.18 13.26 30.08
N ARG A 521 38.01 13.50 31.12
CA ARG A 521 37.59 13.46 32.54
C ARG A 521 37.04 14.80 33.04
N ASN A 522 37.08 15.85 32.22
CA ASN A 522 36.62 17.18 32.61
C ASN A 522 35.09 17.21 32.76
N ASN A 523 34.58 17.91 33.77
CA ASN A 523 33.15 18.01 34.05
C ASN A 523 32.36 18.66 32.90
N ALA A 524 32.97 19.60 32.17
CA ALA A 524 32.37 20.20 30.98
C ALA A 524 32.17 19.18 29.82
N ARG A 525 33.10 18.22 29.69
CA ARG A 525 33.03 17.14 28.70
C ARG A 525 32.01 16.07 29.12
N ALA A 526 31.93 15.78 30.42
CA ALA A 526 30.89 14.91 30.97
C ALA A 526 29.48 15.44 30.69
N LYS A 527 29.24 16.74 30.92
CA LYS A 527 27.96 17.40 30.58
C LYS A 527 27.64 17.32 29.10
N LEU A 528 28.63 17.52 28.23
CA LEU A 528 28.45 17.41 26.77
C LEU A 528 28.02 16.00 26.35
N ARG A 529 28.53 14.96 27.01
CA ARG A 529 28.11 13.57 26.79
C ARG A 529 26.70 13.32 27.30
N ASP A 530 26.35 13.86 28.46
CA ASP A 530 25.01 13.72 29.04
C ASP A 530 23.96 14.45 28.18
N ASP A 531 24.30 15.64 27.65
CA ASP A 531 23.41 16.46 26.82
C ASP A 531 23.22 15.90 25.41
N THR A 532 24.26 15.31 24.81
CA THR A 532 24.21 14.79 23.42
C THR A 532 23.95 13.29 23.34
N GLY A 533 24.13 12.54 24.43
CA GLY A 533 24.09 11.08 24.45
C GLY A 533 25.21 10.41 23.65
N MET A 534 26.25 11.15 23.23
CA MET A 534 27.34 10.66 22.39
C MET A 534 28.53 10.14 23.22
N THR A 535 29.29 9.20 22.65
CA THR A 535 30.57 8.75 23.21
C THR A 535 31.67 9.78 22.99
N ASP A 536 32.73 9.75 23.80
CA ASP A 536 33.86 10.69 23.64
C ASP A 536 34.50 10.61 22.25
N GLU A 537 34.57 9.42 21.66
CA GLU A 537 35.10 9.19 20.31
C GLU A 537 34.22 9.84 19.23
N ALA A 538 32.89 9.80 19.38
CA ALA A 538 31.95 10.43 18.45
C ALA A 538 32.03 11.97 18.53
N ILE A 539 32.12 12.53 19.73
CA ILE A 539 32.26 13.98 19.93
C ILE A 539 33.62 14.48 19.39
N GLU A 540 34.71 13.73 19.63
CA GLU A 540 36.02 14.00 19.02
C GLU A 540 35.97 13.92 17.48
N GLY A 541 35.36 12.85 16.95
CA GLY A 541 35.21 12.63 15.52
C GLY A 541 34.44 13.75 14.83
N TRP A 542 33.38 14.25 15.48
CA TRP A 542 32.59 15.37 14.97
C TRP A 542 33.40 16.66 14.82
N ALA A 543 34.21 17.02 15.82
CA ALA A 543 35.07 18.20 15.75
C ALA A 543 36.18 18.08 14.69
N VAL A 544 36.75 16.88 14.52
CA VAL A 544 37.74 16.61 13.46
C VAL A 544 37.10 16.74 12.09
N MET A 545 35.87 16.26 11.90
CA MET A 545 35.14 16.43 10.66
C MET A 545 34.87 17.90 10.38
N LEU A 546 34.37 18.66 11.37
CA LEU A 546 34.08 20.08 11.24
C LEU A 546 35.33 20.90 10.86
N ALA A 547 36.50 20.56 11.42
CA ALA A 547 37.77 21.20 11.09
C ALA A 547 38.26 20.87 9.66
N ARG A 548 37.97 19.66 9.16
CA ARG A 548 38.35 19.21 7.80
C ARG A 548 37.45 19.80 6.71
N THR A 549 36.17 20.06 7.02
CA THR A 549 35.19 20.55 6.06
C THR A 549 34.79 22.01 6.34
N PRO A 550 35.53 23.00 5.79
CA PRO A 550 35.25 24.42 6.03
C PRO A 550 33.87 24.86 5.50
N GLN A 551 33.31 24.15 4.51
CA GLN A 551 31.96 24.39 4.02
C GLN A 551 30.88 24.00 5.05
N GLN A 552 31.06 22.88 5.77
CA GLN A 552 30.16 22.47 6.84
C GLN A 552 30.20 23.46 7.99
N LYS A 553 31.39 23.95 8.35
CA LYS A 553 31.56 25.04 9.33
C LYS A 553 30.79 26.30 8.93
N LYS A 554 30.96 26.80 7.70
CA LYS A 554 30.21 27.97 7.20
C LYS A 554 28.70 27.76 7.18
N ARG A 555 28.24 26.55 6.86
CA ARG A 555 26.81 26.19 6.88
C ARG A 555 26.26 26.22 8.30
N LEU A 556 27.00 25.69 9.28
CA LEU A 556 26.59 25.73 10.69
C LEU A 556 26.67 27.13 11.28
N GLU A 557 27.69 27.91 10.90
CA GLU A 557 27.77 29.34 11.21
C GLU A 557 26.53 30.06 10.64
N ALA A 558 26.17 29.84 9.38
CA ALA A 558 24.97 30.47 8.79
C ALA A 558 23.66 30.00 9.44
N LYS A 559 23.55 28.71 9.78
CA LYS A 559 22.38 28.12 10.46
C LYS A 559 22.17 28.72 11.86
N TYR A 560 23.25 28.90 12.62
CA TYR A 560 23.17 29.27 14.05
C TYR A 560 23.71 30.67 14.39
N ALA A 561 24.16 31.48 13.42
CA ALA A 561 24.58 32.87 13.63
C ALA A 561 23.43 33.83 13.94
N PHE A 562 22.17 33.45 13.69
CA PHE A 562 21.02 34.30 13.98
C PHE A 562 20.50 34.06 15.40
N ALA A 563 21.20 34.62 16.39
CA ALA A 563 20.68 34.78 17.74
C ALA A 563 19.79 36.03 17.79
N GLY A 564 18.47 35.84 17.73
CA GLY A 564 17.45 36.90 17.65
C GLY A 564 17.55 38.00 18.73
N GLN A 565 18.37 39.00 18.48
CA GLN A 565 18.29 40.32 19.08
C GLN A 565 17.73 41.28 18.03
N GLN A 566 16.40 41.30 17.88
CA GLN A 566 15.72 42.46 17.30
C GLN A 566 15.75 43.58 18.35
N ALA A 567 16.85 44.31 18.41
CA ALA A 567 16.81 45.68 18.90
C ALA A 567 15.89 46.45 17.95
N SER A 568 14.93 47.17 18.53
CA SER A 568 14.01 48.06 17.84
C SER A 568 14.72 48.80 16.70
N TRP A 569 14.22 48.61 15.48
CA TRP A 569 14.62 49.43 14.34
C TRP A 569 14.20 50.87 14.66
N ARG A 570 15.13 51.61 15.27
CA ARG A 570 15.14 53.06 15.29
C ARG A 570 15.00 53.53 13.85
N ALA A 571 13.90 54.21 13.57
CA ALA A 571 13.86 55.16 12.48
C ALA A 571 15.02 56.16 12.66
N SER A 572 15.66 56.50 11.55
CA SER A 572 16.64 57.58 11.48
C SER A 572 16.45 58.34 10.17
N PRO A 573 16.83 59.62 10.13
CA PRO A 573 15.90 60.69 9.79
C PRO A 573 16.31 61.47 8.54
N ALA A 574 15.32 62.01 7.82
CA ALA A 574 15.37 63.19 6.96
C ALA A 574 13.92 63.47 6.51
N GLU A 575 13.25 64.53 6.99
CA GLU A 575 13.26 65.88 6.40
C GLU A 575 12.51 65.88 5.04
N SER A 576 11.48 66.65 4.73
CA SER A 576 10.74 67.79 5.30
C SER A 576 9.48 67.95 4.42
N GLY A 577 8.35 68.41 4.95
CA GLY A 577 7.17 68.72 4.11
C GLY A 577 5.82 68.76 4.82
N THR A 578 5.67 69.73 5.72
CA THR A 578 4.47 70.50 6.07
C THR A 578 3.04 69.96 5.82
N GLU A 579 2.32 69.76 6.95
CA GLU A 579 0.97 70.27 7.33
C GLU A 579 -0.20 70.20 6.31
N ASP A 580 -1.23 69.39 6.61
CA ASP A 580 -2.57 69.86 7.04
C ASP A 580 -3.50 68.66 7.36
N GLY A 581 -4.39 68.84 8.33
CA GLY A 581 -5.05 67.77 9.10
C GLY A 581 -6.43 67.28 8.61
N GLY A 582 -7.07 66.46 9.46
CA GLY A 582 -8.49 66.13 9.36
C GLY A 582 -8.84 64.68 9.70
N GLU A 583 -9.34 64.48 10.92
CA GLU A 583 -10.05 63.28 11.41
C GLU A 583 -11.19 62.82 10.48
N PHE A 584 -11.42 61.50 10.39
CA PHE A 584 -12.60 60.83 11.00
C PHE A 584 -12.90 59.45 10.36
N ASP A 585 -13.34 58.60 11.28
CA ASP A 585 -13.95 57.27 11.28
C ASP A 585 -14.87 56.84 10.11
N GLY A 586 -14.96 55.51 9.95
CA GLY A 586 -16.27 54.84 9.94
C GLY A 586 -16.97 54.55 8.62
N GLY A 587 -17.14 53.26 8.32
CA GLY A 587 -18.45 52.75 7.89
C GLY A 587 -18.71 52.54 6.39
N SER A 588 -18.66 51.25 6.00
CA SER A 588 -19.68 50.53 5.20
C SER A 588 -20.50 51.24 4.10
N GLY A 589 -20.49 50.67 2.89
CA GLY A 589 -21.74 50.47 2.12
C GLY A 589 -21.79 50.89 0.65
N ARG A 590 -21.68 49.88 -0.23
CA ARG A 590 -22.62 49.56 -1.34
C ARG A 590 -22.95 50.59 -2.46
N GLY A 591 -22.63 50.19 -3.70
CA GLY A 591 -23.24 50.67 -4.96
C GLY A 591 -22.56 51.91 -5.54
N GLY A 592 -22.39 52.13 -6.83
CA GLY A 592 -22.88 51.50 -8.04
C GLY A 592 -22.97 52.58 -9.12
N ARG A 593 -22.46 52.28 -10.32
CA ARG A 593 -22.78 52.93 -11.62
C ARG A 593 -22.28 54.36 -11.89
N GLY A 594 -21.52 54.50 -12.98
CA GLY A 594 -21.32 55.76 -13.71
C GLY A 594 -20.39 55.58 -14.90
N GLY A 595 -20.96 55.31 -16.08
CA GLY A 595 -20.22 55.19 -17.34
C GLY A 595 -20.26 56.47 -18.18
N ARG A 596 -19.22 56.65 -19.01
CA ARG A 596 -19.15 57.46 -20.24
C ARG A 596 -17.77 57.18 -20.87
N GLY A 597 -17.59 56.93 -22.16
CA GLY A 597 -18.49 56.91 -23.30
C GLY A 597 -17.76 56.25 -24.48
N GLY A 598 -18.54 55.68 -25.40
CA GLY A 598 -18.03 55.05 -26.62
C GLY A 598 -18.10 55.95 -27.85
N ARG A 599 -17.42 55.48 -28.91
CA ARG A 599 -17.71 55.63 -30.35
C ARG A 599 -17.06 54.39 -30.97
N GLY A 600 -17.77 53.37 -31.45
CA GLY A 600 -18.72 53.35 -32.58
C GLY A 600 -17.93 52.96 -33.84
N GLY A 601 -18.26 51.96 -34.66
CA GLY A 601 -19.37 51.02 -34.76
C GLY A 601 -19.37 50.41 -36.18
N ARG A 602 -20.24 49.40 -36.41
CA ARG A 602 -20.67 48.76 -37.69
C ARG A 602 -19.71 47.75 -38.33
N PHE A 603 -20.11 46.58 -38.84
CA PHE A 603 -21.36 45.77 -39.01
C PHE A 603 -20.82 44.32 -39.23
N GLY A 604 -21.49 43.19 -39.03
CA GLY A 604 -22.86 42.79 -38.76
C GLY A 604 -22.97 41.26 -38.92
N GLY A 605 -24.07 40.65 -38.48
CA GLY A 605 -24.54 39.37 -39.02
C GLY A 605 -24.41 38.10 -38.17
N GLY A 606 -25.39 37.87 -37.29
CA GLY A 606 -26.25 36.68 -37.33
C GLY A 606 -25.74 35.28 -36.94
N GLY A 607 -26.51 34.60 -36.07
CA GLY A 607 -26.88 33.20 -36.33
C GLY A 607 -26.43 32.12 -35.35
N ARG A 608 -27.32 31.81 -34.40
CA ARG A 608 -27.71 30.47 -33.90
C ARG A 608 -26.79 29.26 -34.20
N GLY A 609 -26.36 28.62 -33.11
CA GLY A 609 -26.72 27.22 -32.81
C GLY A 609 -25.81 26.09 -33.32
N GLY A 610 -25.65 25.07 -32.47
CA GLY A 610 -25.52 23.68 -32.93
C GLY A 610 -24.16 23.01 -32.79
N ARG A 611 -24.08 22.12 -31.80
CA ARG A 611 -23.35 20.83 -31.72
C ARG A 611 -22.48 20.45 -32.94
N GLY A 612 -21.23 20.07 -32.70
CA GLY A 612 -20.45 19.28 -33.68
C GLY A 612 -19.15 18.72 -33.10
N ARG A 613 -19.09 17.40 -32.99
CA ARG A 613 -17.88 16.61 -32.68
C ARG A 613 -16.76 16.94 -33.67
N GLY A 614 -15.58 17.30 -33.18
CA GLY A 614 -14.38 17.49 -33.99
C GLY A 614 -13.82 16.16 -34.50
N ARG A 615 -14.05 15.90 -35.78
CA ARG A 615 -13.46 14.82 -36.59
C ARG A 615 -12.11 15.30 -37.12
N GLY A 616 -11.01 14.65 -36.73
CA GLY A 616 -9.69 14.88 -37.31
C GLY A 616 -9.63 14.37 -38.76
N GLY A 617 -9.13 15.18 -39.68
CA GLY A 617 -8.97 14.85 -41.10
C GLY A 617 -7.82 13.88 -41.37
N ASN A 618 -7.97 13.04 -42.40
CA ASN A 618 -7.06 11.95 -42.74
C ASN A 618 -5.88 12.45 -43.61
N VAL A 619 -4.64 12.22 -43.19
CA VAL A 619 -3.41 12.73 -43.87
C VAL A 619 -2.96 11.85 -45.06
N ALA A 620 -3.61 10.69 -45.22
CA ALA A 620 -3.26 9.64 -46.18
C ALA A 620 -4.01 9.71 -47.52
N GLY A 621 -4.61 10.86 -47.86
CA GLY A 621 -5.34 10.99 -49.13
C GLY A 621 -4.47 11.33 -50.36
N PRO A 622 -5.04 11.28 -51.58
CA PRO A 622 -4.33 11.50 -52.84
C PRO A 622 -3.77 12.93 -52.97
N THR A 623 -2.61 13.06 -53.62
CA THR A 623 -1.92 14.35 -53.82
C THR A 623 -2.71 15.30 -54.71
N GLY A 624 -2.84 16.58 -54.30
CA GLY A 624 -3.59 17.62 -55.01
C GLY A 624 -4.97 17.96 -54.42
N ALA A 625 -5.46 17.19 -53.44
CA ALA A 625 -6.71 17.51 -52.75
C ALA A 625 -6.49 18.51 -51.61
N LYS A 626 -7.16 19.67 -51.69
CA LYS A 626 -7.02 20.82 -50.76
C LYS A 626 -7.18 20.45 -49.27
N GLU A 627 -8.05 19.51 -48.94
CA GLU A 627 -8.25 19.03 -47.56
C GLU A 627 -7.10 18.16 -47.04
N THR A 628 -6.47 17.37 -47.91
CA THR A 628 -5.32 16.53 -47.53
C THR A 628 -4.04 17.35 -47.40
N GLU A 629 -3.86 18.35 -48.28
CA GLU A 629 -2.73 19.28 -48.20
C GLU A 629 -2.84 20.20 -46.99
N SER A 630 -4.03 20.68 -46.64
CA SER A 630 -4.24 21.44 -45.41
C SER A 630 -4.01 20.60 -44.15
N ALA A 631 -4.39 19.32 -44.16
CA ALA A 631 -4.09 18.39 -43.06
C ALA A 631 -2.57 18.10 -42.94
N ARG A 632 -1.85 17.96 -44.06
CA ARG A 632 -0.38 17.83 -44.09
C ARG A 632 0.31 19.11 -43.61
N ARG A 633 -0.13 20.27 -44.09
CA ARG A 633 0.41 21.58 -43.71
C ARG A 633 0.22 21.87 -42.22
N ASN A 634 -0.94 21.51 -41.65
CA ASN A 634 -1.15 21.63 -40.21
C ASN A 634 -0.27 20.66 -39.40
N LYS A 635 -0.04 19.44 -39.91
CA LYS A 635 0.88 18.48 -39.27
C LYS A 635 2.33 18.96 -39.31
N GLU A 636 2.77 19.57 -40.41
CA GLU A 636 4.10 20.18 -40.53
C GLU A 636 4.26 21.44 -39.66
N ALA A 637 3.24 22.31 -39.61
CA ALA A 637 3.23 23.49 -38.75
C ALA A 637 3.34 23.15 -37.26
N HIS A 638 2.80 22.01 -36.84
CA HIS A 638 2.91 21.51 -35.46
C HIS A 638 4.11 20.58 -35.22
N LYS A 639 4.91 20.26 -36.25
CA LYS A 639 6.11 19.43 -36.12
C LYS A 639 7.23 20.15 -35.36
N GLY A 640 7.32 21.48 -35.50
CA GLY A 640 8.24 22.33 -34.74
C GLY A 640 7.82 22.57 -33.27
N SER A 641 6.58 22.27 -32.89
CA SER A 641 6.08 22.45 -31.52
C SER A 641 6.21 21.20 -30.64
N ARG A 642 6.46 20.02 -31.24
CA ARG A 642 6.62 18.74 -30.53
C ARG A 642 8.06 18.22 -30.48
N ALA A 643 8.97 18.85 -31.21
CA ALA A 643 10.41 18.58 -31.15
C ALA A 643 11.14 19.77 -30.50
N ASN A 644 12.00 19.47 -29.53
CA ASN A 644 12.67 20.38 -28.59
C ASN A 644 13.75 21.26 -29.24
N HIS A 645 13.39 22.11 -30.22
CA HIS A 645 14.34 22.94 -30.96
C HIS A 645 14.24 24.45 -30.73
N ASN A 646 13.48 24.92 -29.73
CA ASN A 646 13.31 26.36 -29.46
C ASN A 646 14.23 26.94 -28.37
N ARG A 647 15.41 26.33 -28.15
CA ARG A 647 16.40 26.82 -27.17
C ARG A 647 17.25 28.00 -27.70
N ARG A 648 17.46 28.08 -29.02
CA ARG A 648 18.32 29.11 -29.64
C ARG A 648 17.64 30.49 -29.71
N ASP A 649 16.35 30.53 -30.02
CA ASP A 649 15.58 31.78 -30.08
C ASP A 649 15.32 32.40 -28.68
N ALA A 650 15.22 31.55 -27.65
CA ALA A 650 15.16 32.00 -26.26
C ALA A 650 16.50 32.61 -25.80
N ARG A 651 17.64 32.16 -26.33
CA ARG A 651 18.97 32.73 -26.07
C ARG A 651 19.12 34.11 -26.72
N ALA A 652 18.72 34.27 -27.98
CA ALA A 652 18.77 35.56 -28.67
C ALA A 652 17.93 36.64 -27.96
N LYS A 653 16.74 36.26 -27.45
CA LYS A 653 15.85 37.17 -26.72
C LYS A 653 16.35 37.54 -25.32
N LYS A 654 17.20 36.70 -24.70
CA LYS A 654 17.89 37.00 -23.43
C LYS A 654 19.15 37.85 -23.63
N MET A 655 19.96 37.56 -24.65
CA MET A 655 21.15 38.36 -24.97
C MET A 655 20.79 39.80 -25.39
N ALA A 656 19.66 39.99 -26.07
CA ALA A 656 19.16 41.33 -26.42
C ALA A 656 18.67 42.16 -25.22
N ARG A 657 18.50 41.55 -24.03
CA ARG A 657 18.04 42.22 -22.80
C ARG A 657 19.16 42.45 -21.78
N GLY A 658 20.37 41.95 -22.02
CA GLY A 658 21.53 42.09 -21.14
C GLY A 658 22.65 42.99 -21.67
N GLY A 659 22.48 43.61 -22.85
CA GLY A 659 23.48 44.46 -23.47
C GLY A 659 23.03 45.92 -23.58
N LEU A 660 22.92 46.62 -22.45
CA LEU A 660 23.03 48.08 -22.43
C LEU A 660 23.47 48.55 -21.04
N ALA A 661 24.79 48.68 -20.88
CA ALA A 661 25.44 49.56 -19.91
C ALA A 661 26.76 49.99 -20.55
N GLY A 662 26.72 51.17 -21.15
CA GLY A 662 27.81 51.99 -21.62
C GLY A 662 27.36 53.43 -21.47
#